data_AF-A0A2P5DN05-F1
#
_entry.id   AF-A0A2P5DN05-F1
#
_cell.length_a   1.000
_cell.length_b   1.000
_cell.length_c   1.000
_cell.angle_alpha   90.00
_cell.angle_beta   90.00
_cell.angle_gamma   90.00
#
_symmetry.space_group_name_H-M   'P 1'
#
loop_
_entity.id
_entity.type
_entity.pdbx_description
1 polymer ?
#
loop_
_entity_poly.entity_id
_entity_poly.type
_entity_poly.pdbx_seq_one_letter_code
_entity_poly.pdbx_strand_id
1 'polypeptide(L)'
;MDTTKTTAAVPPQNLASAFAVPQNLATPTPAYAPQTLSTTPAYAPQTLSTTPAYAPQNLATTAAIAPSNLASGVVPHQSLTTPVISTPQTKLGTTSAVLPKSEQSLAARFLGSDGRSSRTSLGLDGGRRSLGVDGRSTRALGVDGRSRGGQSDESELSKRILELHESDERGLAVKPVLHIIDVIFYRATSDLPGFALHSDNITATDDKAVLYSVASLQDNVEIPARITSAISCEILSKCSAGVDVHTITMEILQIIKHYGWDSKVLLALVAFAVTFGEFRLVLQLYSTNPLAKAVALLKQLPELLEHAGALKPKLDALYSLIKEILDVTKKIVDFYDLPRNEYFSAESPEILAAASHIPTAVYWTIRSIVVSSTQILALTGMGIEYLTEPWELSSLAHKLNNIKGHVVDIIARCNRFVEMQKENEAFEFIVRTFATTHIDNSKPLRVLFKDDPQALYDCFGKRRILIEDLRRKVVALFITDIDPELTRGHEYAILQQMYAEKRHNLTRSESQYEVVWVPVTDFWTDEKYRHFERLRDQMEWHSVHHPSIITPVVLRFFKEKWNFYKKPLLVVMDTQGRIVHNNAIHMMCIWGSLAYPFTTNREKLLWEETSWTIDLLADGLDPNVITWIQEQRHICLYGGEDLDWIRKFTRTAKEVARESGISLELLYVGKSKPHEKATRNIIDTIIKENLSRTLDWNLIWYFWVRLESMWHSKGQLTTAENVKNDRVMQGIIAMLSYGSSSQGWAVISRGYGEMVKGNGEHIYKGLSEHGRWKPREDEIGFVPALDEYLTKIHHDAPHHCTSLILPATGAMPDTVACSECGRLMERYTMFRCCLDY
;
A
#
# COMPACT_ATOMS: atom_id res chain seq x y z
N MET A 1 -62.73 11.53 -22.59
CA MET A 1 -61.83 10.41 -22.23
C MET A 1 -60.90 10.89 -21.13
N ASP A 2 -61.36 11.27 -19.93
CA ASP A 2 -62.28 10.62 -18.96
C ASP A 2 -61.48 9.81 -17.92
N THR A 3 -61.62 9.94 -16.59
CA THR A 3 -61.81 11.11 -15.69
C THR A 3 -61.93 10.57 -14.25
N THR A 4 -61.30 11.22 -13.26
CA THR A 4 -61.66 11.17 -11.80
C THR A 4 -61.56 9.80 -11.08
N LYS A 5 -61.54 9.64 -9.73
CA LYS A 5 -61.40 10.47 -8.50
C LYS A 5 -60.71 9.55 -7.43
N THR A 6 -59.90 9.97 -6.45
CA THR A 6 -60.24 10.57 -5.12
C THR A 6 -61.32 9.76 -4.33
N THR A 7 -61.25 9.43 -3.02
CA THR A 7 -60.50 9.96 -1.85
C THR A 7 -60.51 8.97 -0.64
N ALA A 8 -59.63 9.17 0.36
CA ALA A 8 -59.76 8.87 1.82
C ALA A 8 -59.83 7.40 2.34
N ALA A 9 -59.65 7.08 3.65
CA ALA A 9 -58.71 7.50 4.72
C ALA A 9 -59.01 6.73 6.06
N VAL A 10 -58.05 6.70 7.00
CA VAL A 10 -58.17 6.35 8.46
C VAL A 10 -58.55 4.88 8.88
N PRO A 11 -58.34 4.42 10.15
CA PRO A 11 -57.70 3.10 10.43
C PRO A 11 -58.41 2.27 11.56
N PRO A 12 -57.77 1.87 12.70
CA PRO A 12 -56.76 0.81 12.94
C PRO A 12 -57.29 -0.37 13.79
N GLN A 13 -56.50 -1.45 13.95
CA GLN A 13 -56.28 -2.23 15.19
C GLN A 13 -55.24 -3.36 14.90
N ASN A 14 -54.23 -3.72 15.72
CA ASN A 14 -54.03 -3.97 17.17
C ASN A 14 -54.29 -5.41 17.64
N LEU A 15 -53.43 -5.86 18.58
CA LEU A 15 -53.43 -7.14 19.33
C LEU A 15 -53.06 -8.42 18.54
N ALA A 16 -52.59 -9.51 19.16
CA ALA A 16 -51.55 -9.71 20.20
C ALA A 16 -51.44 -11.21 20.55
N SER A 17 -50.22 -11.67 20.91
CA SER A 17 -49.95 -12.92 21.68
C SER A 17 -50.38 -14.28 21.06
N ALA A 18 -49.99 -15.45 21.55
CA ALA A 18 -48.70 -15.96 22.09
C ALA A 18 -48.82 -17.50 22.30
N PHE A 19 -47.70 -18.20 22.58
CA PHE A 19 -47.63 -19.59 23.06
C PHE A 19 -48.10 -20.71 22.08
N ALA A 20 -47.66 -21.98 22.14
CA ALA A 20 -46.55 -22.61 22.89
C ALA A 20 -46.05 -23.91 22.21
N VAL A 21 -44.91 -24.41 22.70
CA VAL A 21 -44.26 -25.73 22.50
C VAL A 21 -44.82 -26.66 23.62
N PRO A 22 -45.05 -28.01 23.49
CA PRO A 22 -43.93 -28.98 23.36
C PRO A 22 -44.17 -30.46 22.89
N GLN A 23 -43.04 -31.20 22.82
CA GLN A 23 -42.81 -32.64 23.16
C GLN A 23 -43.13 -33.82 22.20
N ASN A 24 -42.03 -34.46 21.73
CA ASN A 24 -41.63 -35.88 21.85
C ASN A 24 -42.59 -37.06 21.54
N LEU A 25 -42.19 -38.01 20.64
CA LEU A 25 -41.56 -39.32 21.02
C LEU A 25 -41.28 -40.30 19.82
N ALA A 26 -40.18 -41.06 19.94
CA ALA A 26 -39.89 -42.46 19.49
C ALA A 26 -40.17 -42.99 18.03
N THR A 27 -39.09 -43.25 17.29
CA THR A 27 -38.56 -44.59 16.81
C THR A 27 -39.49 -45.81 16.66
N PRO A 28 -39.29 -46.75 15.68
CA PRO A 28 -37.97 -47.41 15.45
C PRO A 28 -37.57 -47.92 14.04
N THR A 29 -36.32 -48.42 13.98
CA THR A 29 -35.59 -49.15 12.93
C THR A 29 -36.13 -50.58 12.66
N PRO A 30 -35.78 -51.28 11.54
CA PRO A 30 -34.45 -51.90 11.29
C PRO A 30 -34.03 -51.90 9.78
N ALA A 31 -32.97 -52.56 9.29
CA ALA A 31 -31.54 -52.75 9.68
C ALA A 31 -30.89 -53.70 8.63
N TYR A 32 -29.57 -53.67 8.37
CA TYR A 32 -28.72 -54.87 8.18
C TYR A 32 -27.22 -54.54 8.01
N ALA A 33 -26.36 -55.43 8.53
CA ALA A 33 -24.90 -55.51 8.31
C ALA A 33 -24.39 -56.94 8.64
N PRO A 34 -23.23 -57.35 8.10
CA PRO A 34 -22.16 -57.96 8.91
C PRO A 34 -20.77 -57.34 8.59
N GLN A 35 -19.79 -57.15 9.50
CA GLN A 35 -19.07 -58.09 10.40
C GLN A 35 -18.21 -59.14 9.64
N THR A 36 -17.04 -59.62 10.07
CA THR A 36 -16.40 -59.87 11.41
C THR A 36 -14.84 -59.63 11.34
N LEU A 37 -13.91 -59.79 12.32
CA LEU A 37 -13.82 -60.14 13.77
C LEU A 37 -12.37 -59.85 14.30
N SER A 38 -12.17 -59.68 15.63
CA SER A 38 -10.97 -60.05 16.46
C SER A 38 -9.58 -59.38 16.21
N THR A 39 -8.63 -59.22 17.17
CA THR A 39 -8.57 -59.54 18.63
C THR A 39 -7.55 -58.64 19.40
N THR A 40 -7.75 -58.48 20.72
CA THR A 40 -6.84 -57.93 21.77
C THR A 40 -6.14 -59.11 22.54
N PRO A 41 -5.28 -59.00 23.61
CA PRO A 41 -5.21 -57.95 24.67
C PRO A 41 -3.89 -57.66 25.50
N ALA A 42 -3.99 -56.61 26.34
CA ALA A 42 -3.49 -56.39 27.73
C ALA A 42 -2.02 -56.62 28.18
N TYR A 43 -1.45 -55.65 28.93
CA TYR A 43 -1.27 -55.69 30.43
C TYR A 43 -0.72 -54.35 31.02
N ALA A 44 -0.62 -54.24 32.36
CA ALA A 44 -0.16 -53.07 33.16
C ALA A 44 0.18 -53.52 34.62
N PRO A 45 0.57 -52.67 35.62
CA PRO A 45 1.50 -51.51 35.71
C PRO A 45 2.56 -51.67 36.87
N GLN A 46 3.00 -50.57 37.54
CA GLN A 46 3.83 -50.42 38.79
C GLN A 46 5.36 -50.18 38.62
N THR A 47 6.15 -49.45 39.47
CA THR A 47 5.95 -48.47 40.59
C THR A 47 7.28 -47.70 40.91
N LEU A 48 7.27 -46.76 41.88
CA LEU A 48 8.41 -46.05 42.55
C LEU A 48 8.96 -44.81 41.78
N SER A 49 8.77 -43.55 42.21
CA SER A 49 9.23 -42.79 43.41
C SER A 49 10.73 -42.42 43.36
N THR A 50 11.19 -41.18 43.61
CA THR A 50 10.86 -40.30 44.76
C THR A 50 10.84 -38.78 44.46
N THR A 51 10.05 -38.02 45.23
CA THR A 51 10.21 -36.55 45.49
C THR A 51 10.84 -36.34 46.88
N PRO A 52 11.32 -35.14 47.28
CA PRO A 52 10.48 -34.00 47.76
C PRO A 52 10.73 -32.67 46.99
N ALA A 53 9.78 -31.74 46.83
CA ALA A 53 9.26 -30.73 47.78
C ALA A 53 10.26 -29.56 48.05
N TYR A 54 9.88 -28.29 48.14
CA TYR A 54 8.70 -27.73 48.84
C TYR A 54 7.88 -26.66 48.07
N ALA A 55 6.75 -26.26 48.68
CA ALA A 55 5.66 -25.45 48.11
C ALA A 55 5.64 -23.97 48.59
N PRO A 56 4.84 -23.06 47.98
CA PRO A 56 4.92 -21.61 48.21
C PRO A 56 3.92 -21.07 49.26
N GLN A 57 4.01 -19.76 49.56
CA GLN A 57 2.97 -19.01 50.29
C GLN A 57 2.71 -17.62 49.67
N ASN A 58 1.49 -17.13 49.87
CA ASN A 58 0.99 -15.81 49.46
C ASN A 58 0.99 -14.84 50.68
N LEU A 59 1.07 -13.51 50.47
CA LEU A 59 -0.06 -12.57 50.71
C LEU A 59 0.30 -11.06 50.53
N ALA A 60 -0.59 -10.34 49.83
CA ALA A 60 -1.19 -9.03 50.16
C ALA A 60 -0.40 -7.73 50.49
N THR A 61 -1.14 -6.62 50.28
CA THR A 61 -1.11 -5.29 50.95
C THR A 61 -0.05 -4.23 50.60
N THR A 62 -0.43 -3.37 49.64
CA THR A 62 -0.71 -1.91 49.82
C THR A 62 0.20 -1.03 50.67
N ALA A 63 0.76 0.05 50.08
CA ALA A 63 0.65 1.48 50.51
C ALA A 63 1.83 2.37 50.07
N ALA A 64 1.57 3.23 49.07
CA ALA A 64 1.85 4.68 48.96
C ALA A 64 3.11 5.39 49.55
N ILE A 65 3.28 6.63 49.07
CA ILE A 65 4.15 7.74 49.53
C ILE A 65 5.55 7.82 48.88
N ALA A 66 5.81 9.01 48.34
CA ALA A 66 7.08 9.58 47.88
C ALA A 66 7.10 11.06 48.39
N PRO A 67 8.09 11.92 48.06
CA PRO A 67 9.42 11.69 47.50
C PRO A 67 10.53 12.27 48.41
N SER A 68 11.81 12.22 48.00
CA SER A 68 12.86 13.10 48.53
C SER A 68 14.02 13.26 47.53
N ASN A 69 14.33 14.51 47.18
CA ASN A 69 15.60 14.86 46.53
C ASN A 69 16.66 15.16 47.60
N LEU A 70 17.92 14.80 47.37
CA LEU A 70 19.05 15.68 47.65
C LEU A 70 20.26 15.31 46.77
N ALA A 71 21.23 16.21 46.65
CA ALA A 71 22.31 16.12 45.67
C ALA A 71 23.71 16.23 46.31
N SER A 72 24.75 15.97 45.50
CA SER A 72 26.20 16.03 45.82
C SER A 72 26.75 14.80 46.56
N GLY A 73 27.96 14.32 46.29
CA GLY A 73 28.93 14.75 45.26
C GLY A 73 30.32 14.14 45.47
N VAL A 74 31.34 14.77 44.86
CA VAL A 74 32.80 14.46 44.90
C VAL A 74 33.31 13.44 43.87
N VAL A 75 34.47 13.78 43.28
CA VAL A 75 35.22 13.09 42.22
C VAL A 75 36.71 13.10 42.60
N PRO A 76 37.49 12.07 42.23
CA PRO A 76 38.82 12.35 41.68
C PRO A 76 39.23 11.41 40.51
N HIS A 77 40.18 11.73 39.63
CA HIS A 77 40.62 13.01 39.03
C HIS A 77 41.58 12.67 37.85
N GLN A 78 42.07 13.69 37.11
CA GLN A 78 43.16 13.64 36.10
C GLN A 78 42.80 13.06 34.71
N SER A 79 43.31 13.58 33.57
CA SER A 79 43.93 14.91 33.30
C SER A 79 44.11 15.17 31.79
N LEU A 80 43.82 16.41 31.35
CA LEU A 80 44.57 17.30 30.40
C LEU A 80 45.19 16.69 29.10
N THR A 81 45.19 17.36 27.93
CA THR A 81 45.38 18.81 27.65
C THR A 81 44.60 19.32 26.42
N THR A 82 44.36 20.64 26.37
CA THR A 82 44.01 21.43 25.15
C THR A 82 45.25 22.25 24.70
N PRO A 83 45.28 22.96 23.53
CA PRO A 83 44.73 24.34 23.49
C PRO A 83 44.31 24.98 22.11
N VAL A 84 43.31 25.87 22.20
CA VAL A 84 43.25 27.25 21.63
C VAL A 84 42.93 27.57 20.13
N ILE A 85 42.19 28.67 20.02
CA ILE A 85 41.53 29.39 18.92
C ILE A 85 42.46 30.35 18.13
N SER A 86 42.21 30.60 16.84
CA SER A 86 42.26 31.95 16.23
C SER A 86 41.84 32.02 14.74
N THR A 87 41.36 33.19 14.30
CA THR A 87 41.08 33.61 12.91
C THR A 87 41.67 35.01 12.71
N PRO A 88 42.16 35.44 11.51
CA PRO A 88 41.30 36.29 10.64
C PRO A 88 41.62 36.37 9.11
N GLN A 89 40.57 36.69 8.33
CA GLN A 89 40.45 37.60 7.15
C GLN A 89 41.40 37.62 5.89
N THR A 90 40.74 37.55 4.70
CA THR A 90 40.96 38.31 3.41
C THR A 90 42.24 38.06 2.55
N LYS A 91 42.29 38.08 1.19
CA LYS A 91 41.55 38.79 0.11
C LYS A 91 42.06 38.34 -1.31
N LEU A 92 41.27 38.57 -2.39
CA LEU A 92 41.56 38.33 -3.86
C LEU A 92 41.84 36.85 -4.23
N GLY A 93 41.68 36.31 -5.46
CA GLY A 93 41.27 36.77 -6.83
C GLY A 93 41.86 35.74 -7.84
N THR A 94 41.34 35.40 -9.04
CA THR A 94 40.31 36.00 -9.92
C THR A 94 39.85 34.95 -10.97
N THR A 95 38.58 35.00 -11.44
CA THR A 95 38.00 34.42 -12.70
C THR A 95 38.40 33.03 -13.24
N SER A 96 37.40 32.16 -13.45
CA SER A 96 36.84 31.87 -14.80
C SER A 96 35.45 31.21 -14.67
N ALA A 97 34.66 31.13 -15.77
CA ALA A 97 33.24 30.75 -15.72
C ALA A 97 32.76 29.89 -16.90
N VAL A 98 31.82 28.96 -16.63
CA VAL A 98 30.97 28.25 -17.61
C VAL A 98 29.58 28.01 -16.99
N LEU A 99 28.51 28.09 -17.78
CA LEU A 99 27.12 27.89 -17.32
C LEU A 99 26.73 26.40 -17.18
N PRO A 100 25.78 26.05 -16.29
CA PRO A 100 25.07 24.77 -16.35
C PRO A 100 24.09 24.73 -17.54
N LYS A 101 23.72 23.52 -17.99
CA LYS A 101 22.66 23.29 -18.99
C LYS A 101 21.48 22.52 -18.41
N SER A 102 20.31 22.81 -18.94
CA SER A 102 19.00 22.25 -18.57
C SER A 102 18.79 20.81 -19.05
N GLU A 103 18.07 20.03 -18.25
CA GLU A 103 17.36 18.84 -18.72
C GLU A 103 16.13 19.25 -19.53
N GLN A 104 15.79 18.48 -20.57
CA GLN A 104 14.45 18.48 -21.18
C GLN A 104 14.08 17.07 -21.64
N SER A 105 12.83 16.70 -21.39
CA SER A 105 12.20 15.46 -21.85
C SER A 105 11.68 15.61 -23.28
N LEU A 106 11.53 14.49 -24.00
CA LEU A 106 10.74 14.41 -25.23
C LEU A 106 9.96 13.09 -25.31
N ALA A 107 8.77 13.14 -25.90
CA ALA A 107 7.88 12.00 -26.05
C ALA A 107 7.34 11.88 -27.49
N ALA A 108 7.28 10.63 -27.96
CA ALA A 108 6.40 10.05 -28.99
C ALA A 108 6.06 10.84 -30.29
N ARG A 109 6.48 10.26 -31.44
CA ARG A 109 5.67 9.91 -32.65
C ARG A 109 6.61 9.28 -33.71
N PHE A 110 6.38 8.10 -34.30
CA PHE A 110 5.29 7.56 -35.17
C PHE A 110 5.52 7.78 -36.68
N LEU A 111 5.57 6.67 -37.44
CA LEU A 111 5.65 6.54 -38.92
C LEU A 111 6.97 7.05 -39.57
N GLY A 112 7.47 6.52 -40.69
CA GLY A 112 7.11 5.33 -41.48
C GLY A 112 7.76 5.34 -42.89
N SER A 113 7.72 4.19 -43.59
CA SER A 113 8.01 3.99 -45.04
C SER A 113 9.47 3.87 -45.57
N ASP A 114 9.71 2.75 -46.25
CA ASP A 114 10.48 2.46 -47.50
C ASP A 114 11.82 3.14 -47.89
N GLY A 115 12.74 2.31 -48.41
CA GLY A 115 13.92 2.75 -49.20
C GLY A 115 14.79 1.60 -49.76
N ARG A 116 14.72 1.33 -51.08
CA ARG A 116 15.57 0.34 -51.80
C ARG A 116 16.86 0.95 -52.36
N SER A 117 18.03 0.33 -52.13
CA SER A 117 19.21 0.27 -53.05
C SER A 117 20.46 -0.31 -52.33
N SER A 118 21.47 -0.90 -52.98
CA SER A 118 21.62 -1.37 -54.38
C SER A 118 22.74 -2.45 -54.49
N ARG A 119 22.92 -3.05 -55.68
CA ARG A 119 23.94 -4.11 -55.97
C ARG A 119 25.20 -3.57 -56.66
N THR A 120 26.37 -4.13 -56.34
CA THR A 120 27.58 -4.41 -57.18
C THR A 120 28.62 -5.14 -56.29
N SER A 121 29.66 -5.87 -56.73
CA SER A 121 30.13 -6.42 -58.03
C SER A 121 31.09 -7.59 -57.70
N LEU A 122 30.96 -8.79 -58.27
CA LEU A 122 31.70 -9.33 -59.45
C LEU A 122 33.25 -9.35 -59.38
N GLY A 123 33.83 -10.54 -59.69
CA GLY A 123 35.27 -10.86 -59.80
C GLY A 123 35.57 -12.22 -59.12
N LEU A 124 35.65 -13.38 -59.78
CA LEU A 124 36.43 -13.92 -60.93
C LEU A 124 37.82 -14.51 -60.57
N ASP A 125 37.94 -15.81 -60.87
CA ASP A 125 39.12 -16.63 -61.21
C ASP A 125 40.35 -16.79 -60.30
N GLY A 126 41.02 -17.95 -60.42
CA GLY A 126 42.37 -18.20 -59.90
C GLY A 126 42.60 -19.52 -59.15
N GLY A 127 42.39 -20.68 -59.79
CA GLY A 127 42.63 -22.00 -59.16
C GLY A 127 43.94 -22.69 -59.53
N ARG A 128 44.45 -23.58 -58.67
CA ARG A 128 45.36 -24.68 -59.06
C ARG A 128 45.30 -25.87 -58.10
N ARG A 129 45.66 -27.06 -58.60
CA ARG A 129 45.61 -28.34 -57.89
C ARG A 129 46.93 -28.62 -57.16
N SER A 130 46.84 -29.37 -56.06
CA SER A 130 47.87 -30.35 -55.68
C SER A 130 47.16 -31.65 -55.26
N LEU A 131 47.83 -32.79 -55.45
CA LEU A 131 47.35 -34.11 -55.02
C LEU A 131 48.13 -34.54 -53.79
N GLY A 132 47.41 -34.97 -52.75
CA GLY A 132 47.99 -35.55 -51.54
C GLY A 132 46.96 -36.48 -50.92
N VAL A 133 47.29 -37.77 -50.87
CA VAL A 133 46.47 -38.82 -50.26
C VAL A 133 47.08 -39.13 -48.90
N ASP A 134 46.32 -38.95 -47.82
CA ASP A 134 46.02 -40.02 -46.87
C ASP A 134 44.95 -39.62 -45.85
N GLY A 135 44.26 -40.61 -45.29
CA GLY A 135 43.02 -40.39 -44.54
C GLY A 135 43.19 -40.33 -43.02
N ARG A 136 42.56 -39.34 -42.37
CA ARG A 136 42.21 -39.41 -40.94
C ARG A 136 40.93 -38.62 -40.65
N SER A 137 39.81 -39.32 -40.47
CA SER A 137 38.52 -38.70 -40.16
C SER A 137 38.34 -38.54 -38.65
N THR A 138 38.74 -37.37 -38.12
CA THR A 138 38.42 -36.95 -36.76
C THR A 138 36.93 -36.61 -36.67
N ARG A 139 36.15 -37.39 -35.92
CA ARG A 139 34.74 -37.12 -35.65
C ARG A 139 34.60 -35.94 -34.68
N ALA A 140 34.34 -34.75 -35.19
CA ALA A 140 33.81 -33.66 -34.38
C ALA A 140 32.31 -33.90 -34.14
N LEU A 141 31.84 -33.65 -32.92
CA LEU A 141 30.42 -33.35 -32.70
C LEU A 141 30.10 -32.00 -33.37
N GLY A 142 28.90 -31.84 -33.92
CA GLY A 142 28.57 -30.73 -34.81
C GLY A 142 28.68 -29.35 -34.16
N VAL A 143 29.78 -28.63 -34.42
CA VAL A 143 29.95 -27.21 -34.10
C VAL A 143 29.66 -26.39 -35.36
N ASP A 144 28.43 -25.89 -35.47
CA ASP A 144 28.01 -25.10 -36.62
C ASP A 144 28.76 -23.76 -36.72
N GLY A 145 29.45 -23.57 -37.84
CA GLY A 145 30.30 -22.41 -38.08
C GLY A 145 29.51 -21.17 -38.51
N ARG A 146 29.50 -20.15 -37.65
CA ARG A 146 29.25 -18.72 -38.00
C ARG A 146 27.86 -18.37 -38.55
N SER A 147 26.92 -18.22 -37.61
CA SER A 147 26.01 -17.06 -37.52
C SER A 147 25.49 -16.42 -38.82
N ARG A 148 24.34 -16.94 -39.32
CA ARG A 148 23.21 -16.15 -39.90
C ARG A 148 22.00 -17.08 -40.18
N GLY A 149 21.34 -17.57 -39.12
CA GLY A 149 20.14 -18.42 -39.26
C GLY A 149 19.43 -18.90 -37.98
N GLY A 150 20.11 -18.91 -36.83
CA GLY A 150 19.74 -19.72 -35.65
C GLY A 150 18.40 -19.47 -34.91
N GLN A 151 17.46 -18.68 -35.43
CA GLN A 151 16.09 -18.64 -34.90
C GLN A 151 15.16 -19.70 -35.53
N SER A 152 15.51 -20.24 -36.70
CA SER A 152 14.71 -21.28 -37.36
C SER A 152 14.79 -22.61 -36.60
N ASP A 153 16.02 -23.02 -36.27
CA ASP A 153 16.30 -24.41 -35.88
C ASP A 153 15.94 -24.69 -34.42
N GLU A 154 16.09 -23.70 -33.51
CA GLU A 154 15.60 -23.83 -32.13
C GLU A 154 14.06 -23.79 -32.06
N SER A 155 13.40 -23.13 -33.02
CA SER A 155 11.93 -23.15 -33.14
C SER A 155 11.43 -24.53 -33.59
N GLU A 156 12.07 -25.13 -34.60
CA GLU A 156 11.73 -26.50 -35.02
C GLU A 156 12.05 -27.54 -33.94
N LEU A 157 13.17 -27.40 -33.25
CA LEU A 157 13.53 -28.26 -32.10
C LEU A 157 12.46 -28.16 -30.99
N SER A 158 12.03 -26.96 -30.61
CA SER A 158 10.97 -26.75 -29.62
C SER A 158 9.66 -27.41 -30.04
N LYS A 159 9.27 -27.27 -31.31
CA LYS A 159 8.08 -27.94 -31.88
C LYS A 159 8.19 -29.47 -31.78
N ARG A 160 9.33 -30.06 -32.16
CA ARG A 160 9.56 -31.52 -32.05
C ARG A 160 9.55 -32.02 -30.61
N ILE A 161 10.04 -31.23 -29.64
CA ILE A 161 9.99 -31.57 -28.21
C ILE A 161 8.53 -31.57 -27.70
N LEU A 162 7.72 -30.60 -28.14
CA LEU A 162 6.29 -30.52 -27.81
C LEU A 162 5.48 -31.67 -28.44
N GLU A 163 5.81 -32.07 -29.67
CA GLU A 163 5.18 -33.20 -30.37
C GLU A 163 5.40 -34.56 -29.67
N LEU A 164 6.44 -34.70 -28.84
CA LEU A 164 6.68 -35.88 -28.01
C LEU A 164 5.96 -35.84 -26.65
N HIS A 165 5.22 -34.77 -26.32
CA HIS A 165 4.56 -34.66 -25.02
C HIS A 165 3.10 -35.10 -25.06
N GLU A 166 2.85 -36.29 -24.48
CA GLU A 166 1.51 -36.77 -24.18
C GLU A 166 1.21 -36.50 -22.70
N SER A 167 0.33 -35.56 -22.38
CA SER A 167 0.00 -35.22 -20.99
C SER A 167 -0.95 -36.24 -20.35
N ASP A 168 -0.42 -37.09 -19.48
CA ASP A 168 -1.16 -38.05 -18.66
C ASP A 168 -0.64 -37.87 -17.22
N GLU A 169 -1.44 -37.32 -16.30
CA GLU A 169 -0.98 -36.63 -15.06
C GLU A 169 -0.39 -37.56 -13.97
N ARG A 170 0.70 -38.25 -14.31
CA ARG A 170 1.47 -39.12 -13.43
C ARG A 170 2.41 -38.30 -12.54
N GLY A 171 1.85 -37.74 -11.48
CA GLY A 171 2.61 -37.03 -10.45
C GLY A 171 3.68 -37.93 -9.80
N LEU A 172 4.88 -37.39 -9.63
CA LEU A 172 5.98 -37.98 -8.86
C LEU A 172 6.20 -37.12 -7.60
N ALA A 173 6.72 -37.70 -6.51
CA ALA A 173 7.12 -36.96 -5.32
C ALA A 173 8.43 -36.18 -5.56
N VAL A 174 8.37 -35.13 -6.38
CA VAL A 174 9.57 -34.50 -6.99
C VAL A 174 10.55 -33.96 -5.95
N LYS A 175 10.08 -33.21 -4.94
CA LYS A 175 10.91 -32.61 -3.90
C LYS A 175 11.70 -33.64 -3.05
N PRO A 176 11.06 -34.65 -2.44
CA PRO A 176 11.77 -35.73 -1.74
C PRO A 176 12.90 -36.38 -2.56
N VAL A 177 12.65 -36.68 -3.84
CA VAL A 177 13.64 -37.31 -4.72
C VAL A 177 14.80 -36.35 -5.03
N LEU A 178 14.52 -35.07 -5.30
CA LEU A 178 15.54 -34.07 -5.59
C LEU A 178 16.48 -33.82 -4.39
N HIS A 179 15.98 -33.91 -3.16
CA HIS A 179 16.79 -33.83 -1.94
C HIS A 179 17.74 -35.04 -1.78
N ILE A 180 17.30 -36.24 -2.16
CA ILE A 180 18.17 -37.43 -2.18
C ILE A 180 19.29 -37.26 -3.23
N ILE A 181 18.97 -36.70 -4.40
CA ILE A 181 19.94 -36.37 -5.46
C ILE A 181 20.95 -35.32 -4.98
N ASP A 182 20.52 -34.29 -4.25
CA ASP A 182 21.40 -33.29 -3.63
C ASP A 182 22.43 -33.94 -2.69
N VAL A 183 21.99 -34.84 -1.81
CA VAL A 183 22.88 -35.59 -0.91
C VAL A 183 23.91 -36.44 -1.69
N ILE A 184 23.49 -37.05 -2.80
CA ILE A 184 24.40 -37.79 -3.69
C ILE A 184 25.43 -36.83 -4.28
N PHE A 185 25.03 -35.78 -5.01
CA PHE A 185 25.99 -34.91 -5.70
C PHE A 185 26.91 -34.14 -4.77
N TYR A 186 26.44 -33.71 -3.58
CA TYR A 186 27.28 -33.04 -2.58
C TYR A 186 28.45 -33.92 -2.12
N ARG A 187 28.15 -35.16 -1.69
CA ARG A 187 29.17 -36.14 -1.25
C ARG A 187 30.01 -36.68 -2.42
N ALA A 188 29.41 -36.82 -3.60
CA ALA A 188 30.04 -37.36 -4.80
C ALA A 188 30.83 -36.30 -5.62
N THR A 189 30.82 -35.02 -5.23
CA THR A 189 31.70 -33.98 -5.83
C THR A 189 32.84 -33.55 -4.89
N SER A 190 32.74 -33.83 -3.59
CA SER A 190 33.81 -33.62 -2.60
C SER A 190 35.14 -34.28 -3.02
N ASP A 191 36.29 -33.69 -2.64
CA ASP A 191 37.63 -34.16 -3.04
C ASP A 191 37.97 -35.60 -2.61
N LEU A 192 38.92 -36.24 -3.31
CA LEU A 192 39.37 -37.58 -2.97
C LEU A 192 40.27 -37.59 -1.71
N PRO A 193 40.06 -38.54 -0.76
CA PRO A 193 40.99 -38.77 0.34
C PRO A 193 42.38 -39.15 -0.19
N GLY A 194 43.33 -38.23 -0.07
CA GLY A 194 44.71 -38.40 -0.55
C GLY A 194 45.36 -37.14 -1.15
N PHE A 195 44.58 -36.15 -1.58
CA PHE A 195 45.12 -34.89 -2.15
C PHE A 195 45.05 -33.66 -1.24
N ALA A 196 44.41 -33.75 -0.07
CA ALA A 196 44.34 -32.68 0.92
C ALA A 196 45.21 -33.00 2.16
N LEU A 197 46.15 -32.10 2.48
CA LEU A 197 46.90 -32.10 3.73
C LEU A 197 46.12 -31.30 4.78
N HIS A 198 45.57 -32.00 5.78
CA HIS A 198 44.85 -31.49 6.97
C HIS A 198 43.54 -30.71 6.76
N SER A 199 42.41 -31.32 7.16
CA SER A 199 41.17 -30.61 7.53
C SER A 199 40.22 -31.49 8.37
N ASP A 200 40.72 -32.09 9.47
CA ASP A 200 39.88 -32.82 10.42
C ASP A 200 39.02 -31.86 11.27
N ASN A 201 37.86 -32.36 11.76
CA ASN A 201 36.94 -31.77 12.76
C ASN A 201 35.62 -31.08 12.30
N ILE A 202 35.07 -31.33 11.10
CA ILE A 202 33.72 -30.80 10.72
C ILE A 202 32.67 -31.90 10.41
N THR A 203 33.06 -33.08 9.91
CA THR A 203 32.15 -34.06 9.29
C THR A 203 31.17 -34.77 10.24
N ALA A 204 31.61 -35.13 11.45
CA ALA A 204 30.93 -36.15 12.27
C ALA A 204 29.51 -35.79 12.76
N THR A 205 29.17 -34.50 12.85
CA THR A 205 27.82 -34.03 13.25
C THR A 205 26.84 -34.00 12.07
N ASP A 206 27.33 -33.66 10.88
CA ASP A 206 26.49 -33.43 9.70
C ASP A 206 26.03 -34.75 9.08
N ASP A 207 26.94 -35.74 9.00
CA ASP A 207 26.64 -37.09 8.52
C ASP A 207 25.48 -37.76 9.27
N LYS A 208 25.34 -37.48 10.56
CA LYS A 208 24.26 -38.01 11.40
C LYS A 208 22.90 -37.39 11.06
N ALA A 209 22.86 -36.07 10.84
CA ALA A 209 21.64 -35.36 10.45
C ALA A 209 21.17 -35.80 9.04
N VAL A 210 22.12 -35.96 8.11
CA VAL A 210 21.83 -36.44 6.75
C VAL A 210 21.31 -37.88 6.76
N LEU A 211 21.85 -38.77 7.61
CA LEU A 211 21.33 -40.15 7.74
C LEU A 211 19.89 -40.19 8.27
N TYR A 212 19.54 -39.36 9.27
CA TYR A 212 18.15 -39.20 9.72
C TYR A 212 17.25 -38.64 8.62
N SER A 213 17.73 -37.67 7.83
CA SER A 213 17.00 -37.09 6.70
C SER A 213 16.69 -38.13 5.61
N VAL A 214 17.67 -38.94 5.20
CA VAL A 214 17.48 -39.99 4.19
C VAL A 214 16.53 -41.08 4.68
N ALA A 215 16.69 -41.54 5.94
CA ALA A 215 15.79 -42.54 6.52
C ALA A 215 14.33 -42.03 6.62
N SER A 216 14.12 -40.76 6.98
CA SER A 216 12.79 -40.14 7.07
C SER A 216 12.10 -39.93 5.71
N LEU A 217 12.81 -40.02 4.60
CA LEU A 217 12.25 -39.91 3.24
C LEU A 217 11.84 -41.28 2.67
N GLN A 218 12.29 -42.37 3.29
CA GLN A 218 12.22 -43.72 2.72
C GLN A 218 10.79 -44.28 2.66
N ASP A 219 9.88 -43.82 3.53
CA ASP A 219 8.47 -44.24 3.59
C ASP A 219 7.55 -43.57 2.55
N ASN A 220 8.03 -42.56 1.80
CA ASN A 220 7.18 -41.71 0.93
C ASN A 220 7.69 -41.55 -0.53
N VAL A 221 8.64 -42.38 -0.97
CA VAL A 221 9.35 -42.18 -2.25
C VAL A 221 9.24 -43.40 -3.18
N GLU A 222 8.13 -43.47 -3.92
CA GLU A 222 7.98 -44.40 -5.05
C GLU A 222 8.64 -43.84 -6.32
N ILE A 223 9.91 -44.17 -6.53
CA ILE A 223 10.58 -43.94 -7.83
C ILE A 223 10.23 -45.08 -8.79
N PRO A 224 9.74 -44.82 -10.02
CA PRO A 224 9.46 -45.84 -11.03
C PRO A 224 10.72 -46.57 -11.54
N ALA A 225 11.26 -47.49 -10.75
CA ALA A 225 12.57 -48.13 -10.97
C ALA A 225 12.73 -48.79 -12.36
N ARG A 226 11.65 -49.31 -12.96
CA ARG A 226 11.67 -49.83 -14.34
C ARG A 226 11.97 -48.74 -15.38
N ILE A 227 11.46 -47.52 -15.19
CA ILE A 227 11.67 -46.38 -16.08
C ILE A 227 13.06 -45.78 -15.85
N THR A 228 13.49 -45.63 -14.60
CA THR A 228 14.87 -45.22 -14.27
C THR A 228 15.88 -46.19 -14.87
N SER A 229 15.65 -47.51 -14.73
CA SER A 229 16.49 -48.54 -15.34
C SER A 229 16.44 -48.50 -16.88
N ALA A 230 15.29 -48.20 -17.49
CA ALA A 230 15.20 -48.06 -18.95
C ALA A 230 16.02 -46.86 -19.44
N ILE A 231 15.92 -45.70 -18.79
CA ILE A 231 16.74 -44.51 -19.09
C ILE A 231 18.23 -44.82 -18.93
N SER A 232 18.64 -45.48 -17.83
CA SER A 232 20.02 -45.94 -17.65
C SER A 232 20.45 -46.88 -18.77
N CYS A 233 19.67 -47.90 -19.12
CA CYS A 233 20.00 -48.83 -20.22
C CYS A 233 20.12 -48.12 -21.58
N GLU A 234 19.26 -47.14 -21.86
CA GLU A 234 19.31 -46.36 -23.11
C GLU A 234 20.60 -45.54 -23.18
N ILE A 235 20.92 -44.78 -22.12
CA ILE A 235 22.17 -44.01 -22.02
C ILE A 235 23.39 -44.93 -22.16
N LEU A 236 23.46 -46.00 -21.36
CA LEU A 236 24.61 -46.90 -21.31
C LEU A 236 24.87 -47.58 -22.67
N SER A 237 23.82 -48.14 -23.29
CA SER A 237 23.97 -48.89 -24.55
C SER A 237 24.21 -47.99 -25.76
N LYS A 238 23.49 -46.86 -25.88
CA LYS A 238 23.58 -45.96 -27.03
C LYS A 238 24.87 -45.14 -27.03
N CYS A 239 25.34 -44.68 -25.87
CA CYS A 239 26.61 -43.96 -25.78
C CYS A 239 27.80 -44.87 -26.13
N SER A 240 27.81 -46.13 -25.67
CA SER A 240 28.83 -47.11 -26.09
C SER A 240 28.73 -47.54 -27.55
N ALA A 241 27.55 -47.44 -28.17
CA ALA A 241 27.39 -47.61 -29.62
C ALA A 241 27.79 -46.36 -30.44
N GLY A 242 28.15 -45.24 -29.79
CA GLY A 242 28.53 -43.99 -30.46
C GLY A 242 27.38 -43.28 -31.18
N VAL A 243 26.14 -43.45 -30.69
CA VAL A 243 24.94 -42.76 -31.21
C VAL A 243 24.96 -41.28 -30.81
N ASP A 244 24.41 -40.40 -31.67
CA ASP A 244 24.39 -38.97 -31.38
C ASP A 244 23.52 -38.60 -30.15
N VAL A 245 24.01 -37.62 -29.39
CA VAL A 245 23.43 -37.17 -28.13
C VAL A 245 22.01 -36.61 -28.30
N HIS A 246 21.68 -35.96 -29.43
CA HIS A 246 20.31 -35.49 -29.69
C HIS A 246 19.35 -36.68 -29.81
N THR A 247 19.72 -37.71 -30.58
CA THR A 247 18.92 -38.93 -30.73
C THR A 247 18.64 -39.58 -29.38
N ILE A 248 19.68 -39.79 -28.56
CA ILE A 248 19.54 -40.38 -27.21
C ILE A 248 18.62 -39.50 -26.33
N THR A 249 18.74 -38.17 -26.40
CA THR A 249 17.88 -37.25 -25.64
C THR A 249 16.42 -37.36 -26.06
N MET A 250 16.13 -37.51 -27.36
CA MET A 250 14.77 -37.67 -27.88
C MET A 250 14.19 -39.07 -27.57
N GLU A 251 15.01 -40.12 -27.60
CA GLU A 251 14.61 -41.47 -27.16
C GLU A 251 14.27 -41.49 -25.67
N ILE A 252 15.05 -40.83 -24.81
CA ILE A 252 14.73 -40.64 -23.38
C ILE A 252 13.41 -39.87 -23.19
N LEU A 253 13.21 -38.77 -23.92
CA LEU A 253 11.95 -38.00 -23.86
C LEU A 253 10.74 -38.85 -24.26
N GLN A 254 10.89 -39.75 -25.22
CA GLN A 254 9.84 -40.69 -25.65
C GLN A 254 9.56 -41.78 -24.59
N ILE A 255 10.57 -42.29 -23.89
CA ILE A 255 10.39 -43.22 -22.75
C ILE A 255 9.54 -42.58 -21.64
N ILE A 256 9.75 -41.29 -21.37
CA ILE A 256 9.06 -40.54 -20.32
C ILE A 256 7.95 -39.61 -20.84
N LYS A 257 7.41 -39.87 -22.06
CA LYS A 257 6.47 -38.97 -22.75
C LYS A 257 5.25 -38.54 -21.94
N HIS A 258 4.75 -39.45 -21.10
CA HIS A 258 3.59 -39.28 -20.22
C HIS A 258 3.79 -38.31 -19.05
N TYR A 259 5.01 -38.17 -18.52
CA TYR A 259 5.27 -37.41 -17.28
C TYR A 259 5.23 -35.89 -17.46
N GLY A 260 4.91 -35.15 -16.39
CA GLY A 260 5.08 -33.69 -16.32
C GLY A 260 6.54 -33.27 -16.53
N TRP A 261 6.79 -32.06 -17.05
CA TRP A 261 8.14 -31.59 -17.45
C TRP A 261 9.17 -31.59 -16.31
N ASP A 262 8.75 -31.22 -15.11
CA ASP A 262 9.49 -31.35 -13.85
C ASP A 262 9.91 -32.82 -13.58
N SER A 263 8.95 -33.73 -13.69
CA SER A 263 9.14 -35.17 -13.51
C SER A 263 10.00 -35.78 -14.63
N LYS A 264 9.93 -35.27 -15.87
CA LYS A 264 10.83 -35.69 -16.97
C LYS A 264 12.29 -35.43 -16.64
N VAL A 265 12.63 -34.21 -16.21
CA VAL A 265 14.00 -33.86 -15.81
C VAL A 265 14.44 -34.71 -14.64
N LEU A 266 13.58 -34.85 -13.62
CA LEU A 266 13.92 -35.59 -12.42
C LEU A 266 14.20 -37.08 -12.71
N LEU A 267 13.37 -37.76 -13.51
CA LEU A 267 13.58 -39.17 -13.85
C LEU A 267 14.92 -39.42 -14.55
N ALA A 268 15.31 -38.52 -15.47
CA ALA A 268 16.63 -38.56 -16.10
C ALA A 268 17.76 -38.26 -15.09
N LEU A 269 17.54 -37.31 -14.18
CA LEU A 269 18.52 -36.93 -13.15
C LEU A 269 18.73 -38.06 -12.12
N VAL A 270 17.71 -38.82 -11.74
CA VAL A 270 17.86 -40.02 -10.89
C VAL A 270 18.74 -41.06 -11.58
N ALA A 271 18.46 -41.39 -12.85
CA ALA A 271 19.20 -42.40 -13.61
C ALA A 271 20.71 -42.07 -13.70
N PHE A 272 21.03 -40.78 -13.85
CA PHE A 272 22.40 -40.30 -13.81
C PHE A 272 22.99 -40.18 -12.40
N ALA A 273 22.23 -39.73 -11.40
CA ALA A 273 22.70 -39.63 -10.02
C ALA A 273 23.12 -41.00 -9.45
N VAL A 274 22.40 -42.08 -9.78
CA VAL A 274 22.82 -43.45 -9.46
C VAL A 274 24.14 -43.80 -10.17
N THR A 275 24.20 -43.62 -11.49
CA THR A 275 25.39 -43.94 -12.31
C THR A 275 26.65 -43.17 -11.84
N PHE A 276 26.50 -41.88 -11.52
CA PHE A 276 27.56 -41.02 -11.01
C PHE A 276 27.94 -41.38 -9.56
N GLY A 277 26.96 -41.67 -8.71
CA GLY A 277 27.16 -42.07 -7.32
C GLY A 277 27.94 -43.38 -7.20
N GLU A 278 27.59 -44.41 -7.98
CA GLU A 278 28.33 -45.68 -8.04
C GLU A 278 29.79 -45.48 -8.47
N PHE A 279 30.02 -44.69 -9.53
CA PHE A 279 31.37 -44.36 -10.00
C PHE A 279 32.20 -43.65 -8.91
N ARG A 280 31.63 -42.61 -8.29
CA ARG A 280 32.31 -41.81 -7.27
C ARG A 280 32.54 -42.57 -5.98
N LEU A 281 31.65 -43.50 -5.60
CA LEU A 281 31.82 -44.39 -4.45
C LEU A 281 32.96 -45.40 -4.68
N VAL A 282 33.07 -45.98 -5.88
CA VAL A 282 34.21 -46.86 -6.23
C VAL A 282 35.53 -46.09 -6.20
N LEU A 283 35.56 -44.84 -6.69
CA LEU A 283 36.74 -43.96 -6.59
C LEU A 283 37.12 -43.64 -5.13
N GLN A 284 36.17 -43.17 -4.33
CA GLN A 284 36.42 -42.72 -2.95
C GLN A 284 36.86 -43.87 -2.02
N LEU A 285 36.45 -45.11 -2.31
CA LEU A 285 36.80 -46.30 -1.52
C LEU A 285 37.96 -47.12 -2.11
N TYR A 286 38.55 -46.71 -3.25
CA TYR A 286 39.59 -47.46 -3.96
C TYR A 286 40.82 -47.81 -3.09
N SER A 287 41.24 -46.88 -2.24
CA SER A 287 42.40 -47.03 -1.36
C SER A 287 42.12 -47.81 -0.07
N THR A 288 40.86 -47.93 0.35
CA THR A 288 40.46 -48.42 1.68
C THR A 288 39.66 -49.72 1.65
N ASN A 289 38.95 -50.03 0.56
CA ASN A 289 38.02 -51.16 0.49
C ASN A 289 38.44 -52.18 -0.61
N PRO A 290 38.74 -53.45 -0.24
CA PRO A 290 39.12 -54.49 -1.21
C PRO A 290 38.10 -54.75 -2.33
N LEU A 291 36.80 -54.62 -2.05
CA LEU A 291 35.75 -54.79 -3.06
C LEU A 291 35.75 -53.62 -4.06
N ALA A 292 35.85 -52.38 -3.56
CA ALA A 292 35.98 -51.21 -4.43
C ALA A 292 37.24 -51.30 -5.30
N LYS A 293 38.37 -51.75 -4.74
CA LYS A 293 39.61 -52.00 -5.46
C LYS A 293 39.45 -53.07 -6.57
N ALA A 294 38.74 -54.17 -6.31
CA ALA A 294 38.47 -55.19 -7.31
C ALA A 294 37.56 -54.67 -8.44
N VAL A 295 36.50 -53.93 -8.12
CA VAL A 295 35.62 -53.30 -9.11
C VAL A 295 36.35 -52.24 -9.94
N ALA A 296 37.22 -51.44 -9.32
CA ALA A 296 38.04 -50.44 -9.99
C ALA A 296 39.04 -51.06 -10.98
N LEU A 297 39.68 -52.19 -10.61
CA LEU A 297 40.57 -52.94 -11.50
C LEU A 297 39.82 -53.45 -12.74
N LEU A 298 38.61 -54.01 -12.57
CA LEU A 298 37.77 -54.46 -13.70
C LEU A 298 37.26 -53.30 -14.58
N LYS A 299 37.12 -52.09 -14.02
CA LYS A 299 36.79 -50.85 -14.74
C LYS A 299 38.03 -50.10 -15.31
N GLN A 300 39.22 -50.72 -15.30
CA GLN A 300 40.50 -50.15 -15.77
C GLN A 300 40.88 -48.79 -15.12
N LEU A 301 40.33 -48.52 -13.94
CA LEU A 301 40.43 -47.24 -13.25
C LEU A 301 41.86 -46.86 -12.78
N PRO A 302 42.79 -47.79 -12.47
CA PRO A 302 44.15 -47.41 -12.06
C PRO A 302 44.97 -46.70 -13.14
N GLU A 303 44.88 -47.13 -14.40
CA GLU A 303 45.60 -46.53 -15.54
C GLU A 303 45.12 -45.07 -15.79
N LEU A 304 43.86 -44.80 -15.47
CA LEU A 304 43.25 -43.48 -15.50
C LEU A 304 43.75 -42.58 -14.34
N LEU A 305 44.02 -43.15 -13.17
CA LEU A 305 44.56 -42.43 -12.00
C LEU A 305 46.03 -42.02 -12.18
N GLU A 306 46.83 -42.77 -12.95
CA GLU A 306 48.19 -42.35 -13.31
C GLU A 306 48.20 -41.06 -14.17
N HIS A 307 47.11 -40.82 -14.91
CA HIS A 307 46.91 -39.63 -15.74
C HIS A 307 46.13 -38.49 -15.04
N ALA A 308 45.89 -38.58 -13.73
CA ALA A 308 44.99 -37.69 -12.98
C ALA A 308 45.28 -36.17 -13.15
N GLY A 309 46.55 -35.78 -13.32
CA GLY A 309 46.94 -34.38 -13.52
C GLY A 309 46.39 -33.76 -14.81
N ALA A 310 46.34 -34.53 -15.90
CA ALA A 310 45.72 -34.10 -17.17
C ALA A 310 44.20 -34.22 -17.14
N LEU A 311 43.67 -35.13 -16.31
CA LEU A 311 42.24 -35.39 -16.18
C LEU A 311 41.50 -34.33 -15.35
N LYS A 312 42.18 -33.72 -14.35
CA LYS A 312 41.60 -32.71 -13.46
C LYS A 312 40.76 -31.62 -14.16
N PRO A 313 41.24 -30.89 -15.18
CA PRO A 313 40.42 -29.86 -15.85
C PRO A 313 39.18 -30.41 -16.57
N LYS A 314 39.16 -31.69 -17.01
CA LYS A 314 37.96 -32.33 -17.57
C LYS A 314 36.96 -32.67 -16.46
N LEU A 315 37.43 -33.11 -15.29
CA LEU A 315 36.58 -33.37 -14.11
C LEU A 315 36.01 -32.08 -13.50
N ASP A 316 36.82 -31.03 -13.36
CA ASP A 316 36.37 -29.73 -12.84
C ASP A 316 35.28 -29.12 -13.74
N ALA A 317 35.43 -29.21 -15.06
CA ALA A 317 34.39 -28.81 -16.02
C ALA A 317 33.13 -29.70 -15.95
N LEU A 318 33.28 -31.00 -15.71
CA LEU A 318 32.15 -31.92 -15.51
C LEU A 318 31.38 -31.62 -14.21
N TYR A 319 32.06 -31.36 -13.09
CA TYR A 319 31.39 -31.00 -11.83
C TYR A 319 30.68 -29.64 -11.93
N SER A 320 31.26 -28.68 -12.67
CA SER A 320 30.59 -27.42 -13.02
C SER A 320 29.30 -27.66 -13.82
N LEU A 321 29.34 -28.54 -14.83
CA LEU A 321 28.16 -28.92 -15.61
C LEU A 321 27.09 -29.63 -14.75
N ILE A 322 27.48 -30.56 -13.87
CA ILE A 322 26.58 -31.27 -12.94
C ILE A 322 25.89 -30.27 -12.00
N LYS A 323 26.61 -29.27 -11.50
CA LYS A 323 26.03 -28.19 -10.69
C LYS A 323 24.98 -27.39 -11.47
N GLU A 324 25.26 -27.02 -12.71
CA GLU A 324 24.31 -26.28 -13.55
C GLU A 324 23.08 -27.12 -13.93
N ILE A 325 23.24 -28.43 -14.18
CA ILE A 325 22.13 -29.39 -14.34
C ILE A 325 21.22 -29.37 -13.10
N LEU A 326 21.82 -29.44 -11.91
CA LEU A 326 21.12 -29.50 -10.63
C LEU A 326 20.41 -28.18 -10.30
N ASP A 327 21.07 -27.05 -10.52
CA ASP A 327 20.50 -25.70 -10.37
C ASP A 327 19.31 -25.48 -11.32
N VAL A 328 19.43 -25.82 -12.61
CA VAL A 328 18.33 -25.70 -13.58
C VAL A 328 17.17 -26.61 -13.18
N THR A 329 17.45 -27.86 -12.76
CA THR A 329 16.42 -28.78 -12.27
C THR A 329 15.66 -28.16 -11.09
N LYS A 330 16.36 -27.61 -10.09
CA LYS A 330 15.75 -26.92 -8.95
C LYS A 330 14.84 -25.77 -9.38
N LYS A 331 15.29 -24.91 -10.31
CA LYS A 331 14.45 -23.79 -10.80
C LYS A 331 13.25 -24.27 -11.61
N ILE A 332 13.34 -25.39 -12.33
CA ILE A 332 12.16 -26.00 -12.98
C ILE A 332 11.17 -26.47 -11.91
N VAL A 333 11.62 -27.12 -10.82
CA VAL A 333 10.75 -27.57 -9.72
C VAL A 333 10.13 -26.38 -8.97
N ASP A 334 10.90 -25.34 -8.64
CA ASP A 334 10.39 -24.10 -8.03
C ASP A 334 9.25 -23.47 -8.86
N PHE A 335 9.28 -23.61 -10.19
CA PHE A 335 8.22 -23.13 -11.09
C PHE A 335 6.97 -24.04 -11.08
N TYR A 336 7.09 -25.32 -10.74
CA TYR A 336 5.97 -26.26 -10.56
C TYR A 336 5.33 -26.21 -9.17
N ASP A 337 6.02 -25.65 -8.17
CA ASP A 337 5.48 -25.34 -6.84
C ASP A 337 4.55 -24.11 -6.80
N LEU A 338 4.51 -23.30 -7.86
CA LEU A 338 3.70 -22.08 -7.87
C LEU A 338 2.18 -22.40 -7.89
N PRO A 339 1.32 -21.60 -7.23
CA PRO A 339 -0.13 -21.81 -7.17
C PRO A 339 -0.82 -21.49 -8.51
N ARG A 340 -0.55 -22.30 -9.54
CA ARG A 340 -1.02 -22.08 -10.92
C ARG A 340 -2.54 -22.06 -11.01
N ASN A 341 -3.19 -23.07 -10.44
CA ASN A 341 -4.63 -23.31 -10.57
C ASN A 341 -5.50 -22.30 -9.78
N GLU A 342 -4.87 -21.47 -8.94
CA GLU A 342 -5.54 -20.45 -8.12
C GLU A 342 -5.54 -19.09 -8.83
N TYR A 343 -4.40 -18.69 -9.42
CA TYR A 343 -4.21 -17.34 -9.95
C TYR A 343 -4.04 -17.23 -11.47
N PHE A 344 -3.73 -18.32 -12.19
CA PHE A 344 -3.35 -18.26 -13.60
C PHE A 344 -4.34 -18.99 -14.52
N SER A 345 -4.59 -18.40 -15.68
CA SER A 345 -5.28 -19.03 -16.82
C SER A 345 -4.27 -19.64 -17.81
N ALA A 346 -4.74 -20.56 -18.66
CA ALA A 346 -3.94 -21.10 -19.77
C ALA A 346 -3.49 -20.03 -20.79
N GLU A 347 -4.17 -18.88 -20.84
CA GLU A 347 -3.88 -17.75 -21.72
C GLU A 347 -2.96 -16.69 -21.06
N SER A 348 -2.59 -16.88 -19.79
CA SER A 348 -1.79 -15.91 -19.03
C SER A 348 -0.37 -15.77 -19.64
N PRO A 349 0.13 -14.56 -19.95
CA PRO A 349 1.42 -14.37 -20.64
C PRO A 349 2.61 -15.05 -19.96
N GLU A 350 2.60 -15.14 -18.63
CA GLU A 350 3.57 -15.83 -17.79
C GLU A 350 3.58 -17.34 -18.05
N ILE A 351 2.40 -17.95 -18.20
CA ILE A 351 2.22 -19.38 -18.49
C ILE A 351 2.56 -19.67 -19.96
N LEU A 352 2.20 -18.79 -20.89
CA LEU A 352 2.59 -18.91 -22.30
C LEU A 352 4.12 -18.80 -22.49
N ALA A 353 4.78 -17.90 -21.76
CA ALA A 353 6.24 -17.80 -21.74
C ALA A 353 6.89 -19.04 -21.09
N ALA A 354 6.28 -19.62 -20.04
CA ALA A 354 6.74 -20.88 -19.48
C ALA A 354 6.58 -22.05 -20.47
N ALA A 355 5.46 -22.12 -21.19
CA ALA A 355 5.16 -23.18 -22.14
C ALA A 355 6.15 -23.25 -23.32
N SER A 356 6.76 -22.13 -23.73
CA SER A 356 7.81 -22.11 -24.76
C SER A 356 9.21 -22.41 -24.22
N HIS A 357 9.55 -21.90 -23.03
CA HIS A 357 10.90 -22.02 -22.47
C HIS A 357 11.15 -23.30 -21.64
N ILE A 358 10.16 -23.80 -20.88
CA ILE A 358 10.33 -24.98 -20.01
C ILE A 358 10.62 -26.27 -20.80
N PRO A 359 9.91 -26.64 -21.89
CA PRO A 359 10.23 -27.85 -22.66
C PRO A 359 11.66 -27.83 -23.23
N THR A 360 12.08 -26.65 -23.69
CA THR A 360 13.44 -26.38 -24.15
C THR A 360 14.47 -26.54 -23.02
N ALA A 361 14.17 -26.01 -21.82
CA ALA A 361 15.01 -26.17 -20.63
C ALA A 361 15.13 -27.64 -20.20
N VAL A 362 14.03 -28.40 -20.22
CA VAL A 362 14.04 -29.86 -19.96
C VAL A 362 14.94 -30.57 -20.95
N TYR A 363 14.76 -30.34 -22.25
CA TYR A 363 15.58 -30.97 -23.29
C TYR A 363 17.08 -30.69 -23.10
N TRP A 364 17.49 -29.43 -22.88
CA TRP A 364 18.92 -29.12 -22.69
C TRP A 364 19.48 -29.68 -21.38
N THR A 365 18.65 -29.79 -20.33
CA THR A 365 19.05 -30.44 -19.07
C THR A 365 19.27 -31.94 -19.26
N ILE A 366 18.32 -32.65 -19.90
CA ILE A 366 18.46 -34.08 -20.23
C ILE A 366 19.64 -34.31 -21.18
N ARG A 367 19.82 -33.46 -22.20
CA ARG A 367 20.98 -33.53 -23.11
C ARG A 367 22.31 -33.43 -22.34
N SER A 368 22.37 -32.54 -21.35
CA SER A 368 23.54 -32.35 -20.50
C SER A 368 23.79 -33.53 -19.57
N ILE A 369 22.72 -34.15 -19.06
CA ILE A 369 22.76 -35.41 -18.31
C ILE A 369 23.35 -36.54 -19.18
N VAL A 370 22.95 -36.66 -20.45
CA VAL A 370 23.53 -37.64 -21.40
C VAL A 370 25.02 -37.36 -21.63
N VAL A 371 25.41 -36.11 -21.93
CA VAL A 371 26.84 -35.74 -22.11
C VAL A 371 27.68 -36.07 -20.88
N SER A 372 27.16 -35.78 -19.69
CA SER A 372 27.82 -36.08 -18.41
C SER A 372 27.96 -37.58 -18.19
N SER A 373 26.92 -38.37 -18.52
CA SER A 373 26.94 -39.83 -18.46
C SER A 373 27.98 -40.44 -19.42
N THR A 374 28.12 -39.90 -20.63
CA THR A 374 29.15 -40.31 -21.59
C THR A 374 30.56 -40.09 -21.05
N GLN A 375 30.80 -39.01 -20.28
CA GLN A 375 32.09 -38.83 -19.60
C GLN A 375 32.33 -39.97 -18.60
N ILE A 376 31.35 -40.29 -17.74
CA ILE A 376 31.51 -41.37 -16.75
C ILE A 376 31.78 -42.73 -17.42
N LEU A 377 31.16 -43.02 -18.56
CA LEU A 377 31.44 -44.21 -19.37
C LEU A 377 32.87 -44.23 -19.94
N ALA A 378 33.36 -43.10 -20.46
CA ALA A 378 34.75 -42.97 -20.91
C ALA A 378 35.74 -43.21 -19.75
N LEU A 379 35.43 -42.72 -18.54
CA LEU A 379 36.23 -42.92 -17.32
C LEU A 379 36.16 -44.34 -16.72
N THR A 380 35.27 -45.22 -17.22
CA THR A 380 35.02 -46.54 -16.59
C THR A 380 35.04 -47.75 -17.54
N GLY A 381 35.44 -47.56 -18.80
CA GLY A 381 35.67 -48.68 -19.72
C GLY A 381 35.85 -48.35 -21.21
N MET A 382 35.55 -47.12 -21.67
CA MET A 382 35.78 -46.76 -23.09
C MET A 382 37.13 -46.08 -23.34
N GLY A 383 37.74 -45.48 -22.31
CA GLY A 383 39.08 -44.90 -22.37
C GLY A 383 39.10 -43.37 -22.54
N ILE A 384 40.26 -42.77 -22.21
CA ILE A 384 40.49 -41.32 -22.16
C ILE A 384 40.25 -40.63 -23.51
N GLU A 385 40.45 -41.34 -24.63
CA GLU A 385 40.24 -40.83 -26.00
C GLU A 385 38.79 -40.43 -26.30
N TYR A 386 37.81 -40.95 -25.54
CA TYR A 386 36.38 -40.65 -25.69
C TYR A 386 35.90 -39.52 -24.75
N LEU A 387 36.80 -38.88 -23.99
CA LEU A 387 36.45 -37.75 -23.14
C LEU A 387 36.30 -36.46 -23.94
N THR A 388 35.13 -35.84 -23.83
CA THR A 388 34.83 -34.50 -24.36
C THR A 388 35.83 -33.46 -23.85
N GLU A 389 36.08 -32.41 -24.62
CA GLU A 389 37.01 -31.35 -24.23
C GLU A 389 36.41 -30.40 -23.18
N PRO A 390 37.22 -29.82 -22.25
CA PRO A 390 36.70 -28.99 -21.15
C PRO A 390 35.87 -27.80 -21.62
N TRP A 391 36.19 -27.24 -22.79
CA TRP A 391 35.51 -26.08 -23.36
C TRP A 391 34.10 -26.42 -23.90
N GLU A 392 33.86 -27.66 -24.36
CA GLU A 392 32.52 -28.11 -24.77
C GLU A 392 31.62 -28.30 -23.54
N LEU A 393 32.13 -28.95 -22.49
CA LEU A 393 31.42 -29.07 -21.19
C LEU A 393 31.12 -27.68 -20.58
N SER A 394 32.09 -26.76 -20.65
CA SER A 394 31.94 -25.39 -20.16
C SER A 394 30.94 -24.57 -20.99
N SER A 395 30.91 -24.78 -22.32
CA SER A 395 29.93 -24.16 -23.23
C SER A 395 28.51 -24.64 -22.92
N LEU A 396 28.35 -25.94 -22.65
CA LEU A 396 27.06 -26.52 -22.27
C LEU A 396 26.60 -26.04 -20.88
N ALA A 397 27.51 -25.95 -19.91
CA ALA A 397 27.23 -25.35 -18.60
C ALA A 397 26.83 -23.87 -18.71
N HIS A 398 27.48 -23.10 -19.58
CA HIS A 398 27.08 -21.73 -19.88
C HIS A 398 25.69 -21.65 -20.53
N LYS A 399 25.35 -22.57 -21.45
CA LYS A 399 23.99 -22.64 -22.03
C LYS A 399 22.93 -22.97 -20.97
N LEU A 400 23.21 -23.89 -20.05
CA LEU A 400 22.33 -24.17 -18.91
C LEU A 400 22.18 -22.95 -17.99
N ASN A 401 23.25 -22.22 -17.67
CA ASN A 401 23.17 -21.01 -16.85
C ASN A 401 22.35 -19.89 -17.53
N ASN A 402 22.42 -19.75 -18.86
CA ASN A 402 21.57 -18.80 -19.60
C ASN A 402 20.09 -19.22 -19.56
N ILE A 403 19.80 -20.53 -19.69
CA ILE A 403 18.46 -21.10 -19.50
C ILE A 403 17.96 -20.90 -18.06
N LYS A 404 18.82 -21.07 -17.06
CA LYS A 404 18.55 -20.80 -15.63
C LYS A 404 18.09 -19.35 -15.43
N GLY A 405 18.76 -18.39 -16.05
CA GLY A 405 18.36 -16.98 -16.07
C GLY A 405 16.93 -16.79 -16.59
N HIS A 406 16.60 -17.34 -17.75
CA HIS A 406 15.25 -17.25 -18.31
C HIS A 406 14.17 -17.89 -17.43
N VAL A 407 14.45 -19.04 -16.79
CA VAL A 407 13.51 -19.69 -15.86
C VAL A 407 13.32 -18.84 -14.58
N VAL A 408 14.40 -18.25 -14.05
CA VAL A 408 14.33 -17.30 -12.92
C VAL A 408 13.50 -16.06 -13.28
N ASP A 409 13.67 -15.49 -14.48
CA ASP A 409 12.89 -14.35 -14.96
C ASP A 409 11.39 -14.69 -15.17
N ILE A 410 11.06 -15.94 -15.48
CA ILE A 410 9.67 -16.43 -15.55
C ILE A 410 9.10 -16.52 -14.12
N ILE A 411 9.79 -17.17 -13.19
CA ILE A 411 9.36 -17.30 -11.78
C ILE A 411 9.18 -15.91 -11.13
N ALA A 412 10.12 -14.99 -11.37
CA ALA A 412 10.05 -13.62 -10.83
C ALA A 412 8.85 -12.82 -11.39
N ARG A 413 8.42 -13.08 -12.63
CA ARG A 413 7.19 -12.51 -13.19
C ARG A 413 5.94 -13.17 -12.58
N CYS A 414 5.91 -14.50 -12.51
CA CYS A 414 4.82 -15.26 -11.90
C CYS A 414 4.55 -14.81 -10.46
N ASN A 415 5.60 -14.72 -9.63
CA ASN A 415 5.47 -14.29 -8.23
C ASN A 415 4.95 -12.85 -8.11
N ARG A 416 5.42 -11.94 -8.96
CA ARG A 416 4.92 -10.55 -8.98
C ARG A 416 3.45 -10.47 -9.40
N PHE A 417 3.02 -11.32 -10.34
CA PHE A 417 1.63 -11.41 -10.76
C PHE A 417 0.74 -11.96 -9.63
N VAL A 418 1.15 -13.06 -8.98
CA VAL A 418 0.42 -13.63 -7.83
C VAL A 418 0.25 -12.62 -6.69
N GLU A 419 1.31 -11.90 -6.33
CA GLU A 419 1.23 -10.91 -5.26
C GLU A 419 0.30 -9.75 -5.63
N MET A 420 0.35 -9.27 -6.88
CA MET A 420 -0.58 -8.27 -7.40
C MET A 420 -2.04 -8.74 -7.37
N GLN A 421 -2.32 -10.02 -7.67
CA GLN A 421 -3.69 -10.56 -7.55
C GLN A 421 -4.13 -10.65 -6.09
N LYS A 422 -3.28 -11.08 -5.16
CA LYS A 422 -3.57 -11.08 -3.73
C LYS A 422 -3.84 -9.68 -3.18
N GLU A 423 -3.09 -8.66 -3.62
CA GLU A 423 -3.37 -7.27 -3.28
C GLU A 423 -4.72 -6.80 -3.84
N ASN A 424 -5.11 -7.21 -5.05
CA ASN A 424 -6.42 -6.90 -5.63
C ASN A 424 -7.58 -7.61 -4.92
N GLU A 425 -7.42 -8.89 -4.56
CA GLU A 425 -8.40 -9.66 -3.79
C GLU A 425 -8.60 -9.07 -2.39
N ALA A 426 -7.51 -8.70 -1.71
CA ALA A 426 -7.55 -8.00 -0.43
C ALA A 426 -8.23 -6.62 -0.57
N PHE A 427 -7.96 -5.89 -1.65
CA PHE A 427 -8.60 -4.60 -1.93
C PHE A 427 -10.12 -4.74 -2.12
N GLU A 428 -10.57 -5.66 -2.97
CA GLU A 428 -12.00 -5.90 -3.18
C GLU A 428 -12.68 -6.51 -1.93
N PHE A 429 -11.96 -7.25 -1.09
CA PHE A 429 -12.45 -7.68 0.22
C PHE A 429 -12.67 -6.50 1.19
N ILE A 430 -11.79 -5.49 1.20
CA ILE A 430 -11.98 -4.24 1.96
C ILE A 430 -13.20 -3.48 1.41
N VAL A 431 -13.28 -3.29 0.08
CA VAL A 431 -14.41 -2.63 -0.60
C VAL A 431 -15.75 -3.31 -0.26
N ARG A 432 -15.82 -4.64 -0.39
CA ARG A 432 -17.01 -5.43 -0.06
C ARG A 432 -17.34 -5.38 1.43
N THR A 433 -16.34 -5.28 2.31
CA THR A 433 -16.56 -5.12 3.75
C THR A 433 -17.21 -3.77 4.06
N PHE A 434 -16.77 -2.67 3.45
CA PHE A 434 -17.41 -1.36 3.65
C PHE A 434 -18.75 -1.18 2.91
N ALA A 435 -19.00 -1.95 1.85
CA ALA A 435 -20.30 -1.99 1.17
C ALA A 435 -21.37 -2.84 1.89
N THR A 436 -21.01 -3.62 2.92
CA THR A 436 -21.94 -4.49 3.66
C THR A 436 -22.23 -3.97 5.07
N THR A 437 -23.42 -4.29 5.59
CA THR A 437 -23.81 -3.96 6.97
C THR A 437 -23.45 -5.13 7.89
N HIS A 438 -22.83 -4.87 9.04
CA HIS A 438 -22.40 -5.90 9.98
C HIS A 438 -23.21 -5.87 11.29
N ILE A 439 -23.00 -6.88 12.13
CA ILE A 439 -23.63 -6.96 13.48
C ILE A 439 -23.10 -5.84 14.39
N ASP A 440 -21.84 -5.46 14.18
CA ASP A 440 -21.16 -4.34 14.81
C ASP A 440 -19.92 -3.93 13.97
N ASN A 441 -19.33 -2.80 14.33
CA ASN A 441 -18.14 -2.22 13.71
C ASN A 441 -16.83 -3.01 13.91
N SER A 442 -16.78 -4.05 14.76
CA SER A 442 -15.52 -4.75 15.07
C SER A 442 -14.89 -5.40 13.84
N LYS A 443 -15.68 -5.93 12.89
CA LYS A 443 -15.14 -6.52 11.65
C LYS A 443 -14.49 -5.47 10.72
N PRO A 444 -15.17 -4.38 10.29
CA PRO A 444 -14.52 -3.37 9.46
C PRO A 444 -13.29 -2.71 10.09
N LEU A 445 -13.28 -2.51 11.42
CA LEU A 445 -12.09 -2.02 12.13
C LEU A 445 -10.92 -3.01 12.05
N ARG A 446 -11.15 -4.30 12.31
CA ARG A 446 -10.12 -5.35 12.14
C ARG A 446 -9.55 -5.40 10.73
N VAL A 447 -10.40 -5.26 9.71
CA VAL A 447 -10.00 -5.25 8.29
C VAL A 447 -9.12 -4.05 7.92
N LEU A 448 -9.34 -2.87 8.52
CA LEU A 448 -8.42 -1.72 8.38
C LEU A 448 -7.10 -1.92 9.11
N PHE A 449 -7.10 -2.72 10.18
CA PHE A 449 -6.03 -2.82 11.15
C PHE A 449 -5.36 -4.21 11.21
N LYS A 450 -5.31 -4.91 10.06
CA LYS A 450 -4.57 -6.16 9.85
C LYS A 450 -4.95 -7.29 10.84
N ASP A 451 -6.23 -7.32 11.24
CA ASP A 451 -6.81 -8.26 12.22
C ASP A 451 -6.15 -8.27 13.63
N ASP A 452 -5.26 -7.31 13.94
CA ASP A 452 -4.61 -7.22 15.26
C ASP A 452 -5.61 -6.77 16.35
N PRO A 453 -5.92 -7.61 17.36
CA PRO A 453 -6.84 -7.23 18.43
C PRO A 453 -6.37 -6.01 19.23
N GLN A 454 -5.04 -5.80 19.35
CA GLN A 454 -4.40 -4.68 20.04
C GLN A 454 -3.86 -3.62 19.07
N ALA A 455 -4.49 -3.47 17.91
CA ALA A 455 -4.13 -2.46 16.91
C ALA A 455 -4.08 -1.02 17.43
N LEU A 456 -4.74 -0.73 18.55
CA LEU A 456 -5.07 0.63 18.98
C LEU A 456 -4.40 1.02 20.30
N TYR A 457 -4.26 2.33 20.47
CA TYR A 457 -3.58 2.98 21.59
C TYR A 457 -4.42 4.16 22.09
N ASP A 458 -4.73 4.14 23.38
CA ASP A 458 -5.34 5.22 24.14
C ASP A 458 -4.25 6.24 24.48
N CYS A 459 -4.19 7.37 23.75
CA CYS A 459 -3.12 8.36 23.90
C CYS A 459 -3.20 9.11 25.24
N PHE A 460 -4.41 9.29 25.79
CA PHE A 460 -4.61 9.91 27.09
C PHE A 460 -4.19 8.98 28.24
N GLY A 461 -4.63 7.72 28.21
CA GLY A 461 -4.28 6.68 29.19
C GLY A 461 -2.92 6.02 28.94
N LYS A 462 -2.23 6.39 27.86
CA LYS A 462 -0.89 5.95 27.42
C LYS A 462 -0.71 4.43 27.37
N ARG A 463 -1.71 3.72 26.84
CA ARG A 463 -1.79 2.25 26.85
C ARG A 463 -2.37 1.69 25.55
N ARG A 464 -2.05 0.43 25.22
CA ARG A 464 -2.77 -0.31 24.19
C ARG A 464 -4.20 -0.62 24.66
N ILE A 465 -5.15 -0.61 23.72
CA ILE A 465 -6.55 -0.99 23.93
C ILE A 465 -6.99 -1.99 22.85
N LEU A 466 -8.14 -2.64 23.05
CA LEU A 466 -8.68 -3.60 22.11
C LEU A 466 -9.59 -2.92 21.08
N ILE A 467 -9.67 -3.47 19.86
CA ILE A 467 -10.70 -3.04 18.89
C ILE A 467 -12.11 -3.21 19.46
N GLU A 468 -12.32 -4.21 20.31
CA GLU A 468 -13.61 -4.45 20.98
C GLU A 468 -14.00 -3.36 21.99
N ASP A 469 -13.07 -2.50 22.44
CA ASP A 469 -13.38 -1.34 23.29
C ASP A 469 -14.10 -0.21 22.52
N LEU A 470 -14.08 -0.28 21.17
CA LEU A 470 -14.85 0.57 20.26
C LEU A 470 -16.16 -0.07 19.78
N ARG A 471 -16.45 -1.30 20.20
CA ARG A 471 -17.57 -2.10 19.69
C ARG A 471 -18.92 -1.39 19.91
N ARG A 472 -19.71 -1.28 18.85
CA ARG A 472 -21.03 -0.61 18.80
C ARG A 472 -21.01 0.89 19.17
N LYS A 473 -19.86 1.55 19.12
CA LYS A 473 -19.75 3.02 19.15
C LYS A 473 -19.70 3.59 17.74
N VAL A 474 -20.07 4.85 17.56
CA VAL A 474 -19.73 5.60 16.34
C VAL A 474 -18.21 5.85 16.36
N VAL A 475 -17.50 5.64 15.25
CA VAL A 475 -16.04 5.81 15.18
C VAL A 475 -15.69 6.80 14.08
N ALA A 476 -15.06 7.91 14.46
CA ALA A 476 -14.50 8.90 13.56
C ALA A 476 -13.01 8.61 13.33
N LEU A 477 -12.69 8.10 12.13
CA LEU A 477 -11.33 7.88 11.67
C LEU A 477 -10.75 9.22 11.20
N PHE A 478 -9.80 9.76 11.95
CA PHE A 478 -9.06 10.97 11.59
C PHE A 478 -7.82 10.57 10.79
N ILE A 479 -7.87 10.75 9.48
CA ILE A 479 -6.87 10.26 8.52
C ILE A 479 -6.02 11.44 8.04
N THR A 480 -4.70 11.38 8.20
CA THR A 480 -3.78 12.49 7.92
C THR A 480 -2.46 12.01 7.32
N ASP A 481 -1.71 12.88 6.62
CA ASP A 481 -0.28 12.63 6.41
C ASP A 481 0.50 12.85 7.72
N ILE A 482 1.78 12.46 7.74
CA ILE A 482 2.71 12.83 8.81
C ILE A 482 3.31 14.20 8.49
N ASP A 483 2.60 15.23 8.95
CA ASP A 483 2.99 16.62 8.84
C ASP A 483 3.42 17.17 10.22
N PRO A 484 4.63 17.74 10.38
CA PRO A 484 5.05 18.41 11.62
C PRO A 484 4.13 19.56 12.07
N GLU A 485 3.39 20.18 11.14
CA GLU A 485 2.47 21.30 11.40
C GLU A 485 1.02 20.85 11.65
N LEU A 486 0.72 19.55 11.68
CA LEU A 486 -0.65 19.01 11.83
C LEU A 486 -1.43 19.61 13.01
N THR A 487 -0.76 19.89 14.15
CA THR A 487 -1.38 20.48 15.34
C THR A 487 -1.71 21.98 15.20
N ARG A 488 -1.23 22.64 14.13
CA ARG A 488 -1.66 23.98 13.68
C ARG A 488 -2.78 23.90 12.63
N GLY A 489 -3.04 22.70 12.11
CA GLY A 489 -4.13 22.41 11.17
C GLY A 489 -5.48 22.76 11.77
N HIS A 490 -6.35 23.33 10.95
CA HIS A 490 -7.63 23.88 11.39
C HIS A 490 -8.58 22.74 11.80
N GLU A 491 -8.49 21.62 11.08
CA GLU A 491 -9.13 20.35 11.35
C GLU A 491 -8.72 19.75 12.70
N TYR A 492 -7.46 19.92 13.13
CA TYR A 492 -7.00 19.44 14.44
C TYR A 492 -7.65 20.24 15.58
N ALA A 493 -7.70 21.57 15.45
CA ALA A 493 -8.30 22.45 16.45
C ALA A 493 -9.82 22.23 16.61
N ILE A 494 -10.55 22.07 15.48
CA ILE A 494 -11.98 21.70 15.50
C ILE A 494 -12.18 20.36 16.25
N LEU A 495 -11.37 19.36 15.91
CA LEU A 495 -11.46 18.02 16.53
C LEU A 495 -11.08 18.05 18.02
N GLN A 496 -10.13 18.89 18.42
CA GLN A 496 -9.75 19.09 19.82
C GLN A 496 -10.88 19.74 20.65
N GLN A 497 -11.54 20.78 20.12
CA GLN A 497 -12.71 21.37 20.78
C GLN A 497 -13.83 20.33 20.93
N MET A 498 -14.20 19.64 19.86
CA MET A 498 -15.23 18.60 19.86
C MET A 498 -14.96 17.49 20.89
N TYR A 499 -13.71 17.04 20.99
CA TYR A 499 -13.34 15.98 21.92
C TYR A 499 -13.31 16.45 23.37
N ALA A 500 -12.92 17.71 23.63
CA ALA A 500 -13.05 18.33 24.95
C ALA A 500 -14.53 18.47 25.37
N GLU A 501 -15.41 18.97 24.49
CA GLU A 501 -16.85 19.06 24.74
C GLU A 501 -17.49 17.70 25.07
N LYS A 502 -17.15 16.65 24.28
CA LYS A 502 -17.50 15.25 24.58
C LYS A 502 -17.04 14.85 25.98
N ARG A 503 -15.78 15.16 26.33
CA ARG A 503 -15.15 14.75 27.59
C ARG A 503 -15.77 15.42 28.81
N HIS A 504 -16.27 16.66 28.69
CA HIS A 504 -17.03 17.32 29.74
C HIS A 504 -18.47 16.77 29.89
N ASN A 505 -19.04 16.15 28.85
CA ASN A 505 -20.45 15.79 28.77
C ASN A 505 -20.71 14.29 28.53
N LEU A 506 -19.88 13.39 29.08
CA LEU A 506 -19.86 11.94 28.82
C LEU A 506 -21.23 11.20 28.87
N THR A 507 -22.22 11.72 29.59
CA THR A 507 -23.57 11.16 29.71
C THR A 507 -24.54 11.58 28.59
N ARG A 508 -24.19 12.58 27.76
CA ARG A 508 -25.01 12.99 26.62
C ARG A 508 -24.97 11.95 25.50
N SER A 509 -26.07 11.83 24.77
CA SER A 509 -26.17 10.99 23.57
C SER A 509 -25.19 11.44 22.48
N GLU A 510 -24.94 12.74 22.33
CA GLU A 510 -24.01 13.27 21.33
C GLU A 510 -22.54 12.95 21.64
N SER A 511 -22.23 12.46 22.85
CA SER A 511 -20.86 12.10 23.28
C SER A 511 -20.51 10.63 23.04
N GLN A 512 -21.41 9.84 22.44
CA GLN A 512 -21.27 8.39 22.25
C GLN A 512 -20.54 7.99 20.95
N TYR A 513 -19.55 8.79 20.55
CA TYR A 513 -18.61 8.52 19.44
C TYR A 513 -17.18 8.51 19.95
N GLU A 514 -16.27 7.79 19.30
CA GLU A 514 -14.83 7.83 19.57
C GLU A 514 -14.02 8.24 18.36
N VAL A 515 -12.88 8.88 18.59
CA VAL A 515 -11.95 9.33 17.56
C VAL A 515 -10.74 8.40 17.53
N VAL A 516 -10.30 8.01 16.33
CA VAL A 516 -9.10 7.19 16.08
C VAL A 516 -8.23 7.86 15.02
N TRP A 517 -7.01 8.26 15.37
CA TRP A 517 -6.03 8.80 14.43
C TRP A 517 -5.33 7.70 13.62
N VAL A 518 -5.36 7.85 12.29
CA VAL A 518 -4.82 6.92 11.30
C VAL A 518 -3.80 7.68 10.41
N PRO A 519 -2.49 7.58 10.69
CA PRO A 519 -1.46 8.21 9.89
C PRO A 519 -1.25 7.46 8.56
N VAL A 520 -1.21 8.19 7.45
CA VAL A 520 -1.11 7.68 6.08
C VAL A 520 0.06 8.35 5.37
N THR A 521 1.08 7.58 5.00
CA THR A 521 2.23 8.13 4.26
C THR A 521 2.83 7.06 3.36
N ASP A 522 3.40 7.45 2.22
CA ASP A 522 3.84 6.51 1.17
C ASP A 522 5.05 5.67 1.60
N PHE A 523 5.96 6.27 2.36
CA PHE A 523 7.19 5.65 2.85
C PHE A 523 7.50 6.13 4.26
N TRP A 524 7.78 5.19 5.16
CA TRP A 524 8.18 5.47 6.54
C TRP A 524 9.71 5.63 6.65
N THR A 525 10.13 6.59 7.47
CA THR A 525 11.53 6.86 7.82
C THR A 525 11.63 7.07 9.32
N ASP A 526 12.82 6.90 9.91
CA ASP A 526 13.06 7.13 11.34
C ASP A 526 12.62 8.52 11.81
N GLU A 527 12.74 9.52 10.94
CA GLU A 527 12.24 10.87 11.19
C GLU A 527 10.71 10.92 11.22
N LYS A 528 10.01 10.26 10.29
CA LYS A 528 8.54 10.18 10.33
C LYS A 528 8.03 9.39 11.53
N TYR A 529 8.72 8.32 11.94
CA TYR A 529 8.41 7.63 13.20
C TYR A 529 8.54 8.57 14.40
N ARG A 530 9.66 9.31 14.49
CA ARG A 530 9.88 10.35 15.52
C ARG A 530 8.91 11.54 15.44
N HIS A 531 8.23 11.76 14.31
CA HIS A 531 7.11 12.72 14.20
C HIS A 531 5.79 12.08 14.65
N PHE A 532 5.48 10.86 14.20
CA PHE A 532 4.31 10.10 14.61
C PHE A 532 4.20 9.98 16.13
N GLU A 533 5.28 9.60 16.82
CA GLU A 533 5.27 9.46 18.29
C GLU A 533 5.04 10.81 18.98
N ARG A 534 5.72 11.88 18.56
CA ARG A 534 5.52 13.23 19.11
C ARG A 534 4.10 13.74 18.90
N LEU A 535 3.47 13.45 17.76
CA LEU A 535 2.08 13.82 17.47
C LEU A 535 1.10 12.99 18.31
N ARG A 536 1.27 11.65 18.35
CA ARG A 536 0.46 10.73 19.15
C ARG A 536 0.44 11.13 20.63
N ASP A 537 1.60 11.46 21.18
CA ASP A 537 1.77 11.79 22.60
C ASP A 537 1.21 13.19 22.99
N GLN A 538 0.76 13.99 22.01
CA GLN A 538 0.02 15.25 22.17
C GLN A 538 -1.51 15.11 21.98
N MET A 539 -2.01 13.95 21.55
CA MET A 539 -3.44 13.72 21.29
C MET A 539 -4.16 13.16 22.53
N GLU A 540 -5.43 13.53 22.68
CA GLU A 540 -6.29 13.05 23.79
C GLU A 540 -7.20 11.88 23.40
N TRP A 541 -7.31 11.58 22.11
CA TRP A 541 -8.10 10.51 21.52
C TRP A 541 -7.28 9.24 21.26
N HIS A 542 -7.84 8.24 20.56
CA HIS A 542 -7.13 7.00 20.25
C HIS A 542 -6.29 7.13 18.98
N SER A 543 -5.26 6.29 18.81
CA SER A 543 -4.52 6.15 17.56
C SER A 543 -4.21 4.68 17.27
N VAL A 544 -3.74 4.36 16.08
CA VAL A 544 -3.05 3.09 15.83
C VAL A 544 -1.79 3.00 16.71
N HIS A 545 -1.48 1.82 17.27
CA HIS A 545 -0.33 1.71 18.18
C HIS A 545 1.02 1.87 17.47
N HIS A 546 1.09 1.46 16.20
CA HIS A 546 2.26 1.58 15.32
C HIS A 546 1.81 1.66 13.84
N PRO A 547 2.47 2.42 12.96
CA PRO A 547 2.01 2.61 11.59
C PRO A 547 1.94 1.35 10.71
N SER A 548 2.73 0.31 10.99
CA SER A 548 2.75 -0.96 10.23
C SER A 548 1.48 -1.80 10.32
N ILE A 549 0.49 -1.31 11.07
CA ILE A 549 -0.86 -1.87 11.20
C ILE A 549 -1.71 -1.53 9.96
N ILE A 550 -1.44 -0.39 9.31
CA ILE A 550 -2.07 -0.02 8.05
C ILE A 550 -1.28 -0.66 6.91
N THR A 551 -1.92 -1.57 6.18
CA THR A 551 -1.28 -2.28 5.05
C THR A 551 -1.26 -1.41 3.78
N PRO A 552 -0.36 -1.67 2.81
CA PRO A 552 -0.34 -0.97 1.53
C PRO A 552 -1.70 -0.98 0.80
N VAL A 553 -2.43 -2.09 0.92
CA VAL A 553 -3.78 -2.26 0.35
C VAL A 553 -4.80 -1.31 1.00
N VAL A 554 -4.70 -1.08 2.32
CA VAL A 554 -5.55 -0.10 3.02
C VAL A 554 -5.15 1.33 2.66
N LEU A 555 -3.85 1.64 2.51
CA LEU A 555 -3.39 2.95 2.01
C LEU A 555 -3.92 3.23 0.59
N ARG A 556 -3.94 2.20 -0.28
CA ARG A 556 -4.53 2.24 -1.63
C ARG A 556 -6.05 2.47 -1.57
N PHE A 557 -6.76 1.77 -0.70
CA PHE A 557 -8.20 1.94 -0.48
C PHE A 557 -8.57 3.37 -0.04
N PHE A 558 -7.83 3.97 0.90
CA PHE A 558 -8.04 5.36 1.32
C PHE A 558 -7.89 6.36 0.15
N LYS A 559 -6.91 6.13 -0.74
CA LYS A 559 -6.69 6.97 -1.93
C LYS A 559 -7.79 6.77 -2.98
N GLU A 560 -8.11 5.52 -3.34
CA GLU A 560 -9.02 5.21 -4.46
C GLU A 560 -10.51 5.28 -4.13
N LYS A 561 -10.91 5.05 -2.87
CA LYS A 561 -12.33 5.00 -2.47
C LYS A 561 -12.75 6.15 -1.55
N TRP A 562 -11.82 6.70 -0.75
CA TRP A 562 -12.08 7.85 0.14
C TRP A 562 -11.41 9.15 -0.34
N ASN A 563 -10.77 9.14 -1.52
CA ASN A 563 -10.13 10.32 -2.14
C ASN A 563 -9.10 11.02 -1.23
N PHE A 564 -8.37 10.25 -0.41
CA PHE A 564 -7.34 10.82 0.47
C PHE A 564 -6.12 11.30 -0.32
N TYR A 565 -5.95 12.62 -0.42
CA TYR A 565 -4.79 13.28 -1.04
C TYR A 565 -4.09 14.22 -0.05
N LYS A 566 -3.51 13.64 1.01
CA LYS A 566 -2.73 14.27 2.10
C LYS A 566 -3.50 15.23 3.04
N LYS A 567 -4.53 15.94 2.57
CA LYS A 567 -5.38 16.77 3.42
C LYS A 567 -6.07 15.93 4.50
N PRO A 568 -6.20 16.43 5.76
CA PRO A 568 -6.91 15.73 6.81
C PRO A 568 -8.35 15.36 6.41
N LEU A 569 -8.77 14.15 6.76
CA LEU A 569 -10.07 13.58 6.41
C LEU A 569 -10.68 12.93 7.65
N LEU A 570 -11.91 13.28 8.01
CA LEU A 570 -12.63 12.71 9.15
C LEU A 570 -13.76 11.78 8.68
N VAL A 571 -13.44 10.51 8.46
CA VAL A 571 -14.38 9.50 7.97
C VAL A 571 -15.17 8.91 9.15
N VAL A 572 -16.50 8.96 9.09
CA VAL A 572 -17.36 8.46 10.19
C VAL A 572 -17.95 7.11 9.85
N MET A 573 -17.70 6.16 10.75
CA MET A 573 -18.24 4.80 10.76
C MET A 573 -19.37 4.69 11.80
N ASP A 574 -20.51 4.10 11.43
CA ASP A 574 -21.60 3.83 12.37
C ASP A 574 -21.36 2.58 13.24
N THR A 575 -22.27 2.35 14.18
CA THR A 575 -22.21 1.23 15.12
C THR A 575 -22.29 -0.16 14.46
N GLN A 576 -22.70 -0.23 13.18
CA GLN A 576 -22.79 -1.42 12.33
C GLN A 576 -21.65 -1.53 11.32
N GLY A 577 -20.64 -0.65 11.41
CA GLY A 577 -19.44 -0.67 10.59
C GLY A 577 -19.56 -0.03 9.21
N ARG A 578 -20.67 0.64 8.89
CA ARG A 578 -20.86 1.33 7.61
C ARG A 578 -20.24 2.73 7.65
N ILE A 579 -19.70 3.20 6.54
CA ILE A 579 -19.33 4.62 6.41
C ILE A 579 -20.59 5.44 6.18
N VAL A 580 -20.84 6.41 7.06
CA VAL A 580 -22.03 7.28 7.06
C VAL A 580 -21.72 8.75 6.76
N HIS A 581 -20.44 9.12 6.73
CA HIS A 581 -19.96 10.40 6.26
C HIS A 581 -18.48 10.32 5.86
N ASN A 582 -18.09 10.90 4.71
CA ASN A 582 -16.71 10.81 4.20
C ASN A 582 -15.77 11.89 4.78
N ASN A 583 -16.26 13.10 5.09
CA ASN A 583 -15.45 14.12 5.80
C ASN A 583 -16.27 14.97 6.79
N ALA A 584 -16.55 14.43 7.99
CA ALA A 584 -17.45 15.07 8.96
C ALA A 584 -16.86 16.30 9.68
N ILE A 585 -15.60 16.68 9.40
CA ILE A 585 -14.96 17.82 10.08
C ILE A 585 -15.71 19.13 9.82
N HIS A 586 -16.30 19.30 8.63
CA HIS A 586 -17.09 20.49 8.30
C HIS A 586 -18.40 20.55 9.10
N MET A 587 -19.18 19.46 9.17
CA MET A 587 -20.42 19.46 9.96
C MET A 587 -20.15 19.60 11.47
N MET A 588 -19.04 19.07 11.98
CA MET A 588 -18.57 19.33 13.34
C MET A 588 -18.24 20.82 13.56
N CYS A 589 -17.54 21.47 12.63
CA CYS A 589 -17.25 22.90 12.72
C CYS A 589 -18.50 23.79 12.62
N ILE A 590 -19.51 23.38 11.85
CA ILE A 590 -20.73 24.17 11.67
C ILE A 590 -21.65 24.04 12.89
N TRP A 591 -21.98 22.84 13.37
CA TRP A 591 -23.01 22.64 14.41
C TRP A 591 -22.54 21.95 15.69
N GLY A 592 -21.23 21.69 15.84
CA GLY A 592 -20.66 21.07 17.03
C GLY A 592 -21.30 19.72 17.36
N SER A 593 -21.72 19.56 18.62
CA SER A 593 -22.44 18.37 19.10
C SER A 593 -23.78 18.10 18.41
N LEU A 594 -24.50 19.13 17.91
CA LEU A 594 -25.81 18.98 17.25
C LEU A 594 -25.75 18.25 15.89
N ALA A 595 -24.54 18.12 15.33
CA ALA A 595 -24.26 17.35 14.12
C ALA A 595 -24.26 15.83 14.37
N TYR A 596 -24.21 15.34 15.61
CA TYR A 596 -24.28 13.91 15.94
C TYR A 596 -25.58 13.28 15.39
N PRO A 597 -25.57 12.05 14.84
CA PRO A 597 -24.46 11.08 14.77
C PRO A 597 -23.54 11.24 13.55
N PHE A 598 -23.32 12.47 13.07
CA PHE A 598 -22.36 12.83 12.02
C PHE A 598 -22.56 12.04 10.72
N THR A 599 -23.80 12.02 10.22
CA THR A 599 -24.17 11.33 8.98
C THR A 599 -24.56 12.33 7.90
N THR A 600 -24.33 12.03 6.62
CA THR A 600 -24.71 12.92 5.51
C THR A 600 -26.23 13.14 5.42
N ASN A 601 -27.04 12.25 6.01
CA ASN A 601 -28.49 12.48 6.14
C ASN A 601 -28.83 13.49 7.25
N ARG A 602 -28.10 13.48 8.39
CA ARG A 602 -28.25 14.53 9.42
C ARG A 602 -27.73 15.88 8.93
N GLU A 603 -26.65 15.88 8.14
CA GLU A 603 -26.13 17.09 7.47
C GLU A 603 -27.17 17.75 6.56
N LYS A 604 -27.88 16.95 5.74
CA LYS A 604 -28.99 17.44 4.89
C LYS A 604 -30.14 18.03 5.71
N LEU A 605 -30.62 17.29 6.72
CA LEU A 605 -31.70 17.76 7.60
C LEU A 605 -31.34 19.06 8.31
N LEU A 606 -30.10 19.19 8.79
CA LEU A 606 -29.60 20.45 9.36
C LEU A 606 -29.63 21.61 8.33
N TRP A 607 -29.23 21.36 7.09
CA TRP A 607 -29.32 22.38 6.02
C TRP A 607 -30.75 22.69 5.54
N GLU A 608 -31.71 21.80 5.78
CA GLU A 608 -33.15 22.02 5.56
C GLU A 608 -33.79 22.78 6.73
N GLU A 609 -33.29 22.58 7.95
CA GLU A 609 -33.68 23.28 9.18
C GLU A 609 -33.13 24.72 9.25
N THR A 610 -31.91 24.98 8.74
CA THR A 610 -31.26 26.30 8.81
C THR A 610 -31.71 27.29 7.73
N SER A 611 -31.95 28.54 8.13
CA SER A 611 -32.11 29.69 7.24
C SER A 611 -30.95 30.68 7.37
N TRP A 612 -30.70 31.51 6.35
CA TRP A 612 -29.66 32.54 6.38
C TRP A 612 -30.05 33.63 7.38
N THR A 613 -29.48 33.54 8.58
CA THR A 613 -29.82 34.33 9.77
C THR A 613 -28.55 34.73 10.51
N ILE A 614 -28.66 35.76 11.36
CA ILE A 614 -27.52 36.21 12.18
C ILE A 614 -27.08 35.14 13.19
N ASP A 615 -28.03 34.33 13.63
CA ASP A 615 -27.84 33.14 14.47
C ASP A 615 -26.89 32.15 13.79
N LEU A 616 -27.17 31.74 12.55
CA LEU A 616 -26.29 30.86 11.76
C LEU A 616 -24.85 31.40 11.67
N LEU A 617 -24.65 32.71 11.54
CA LEU A 617 -23.31 33.32 11.45
C LEU A 617 -22.59 33.41 12.80
N ALA A 618 -23.29 33.76 13.89
CA ALA A 618 -22.69 34.17 15.17
C ALA A 618 -22.91 33.18 16.33
N ASP A 619 -23.66 32.10 16.10
CA ASP A 619 -23.79 30.96 17.01
C ASP A 619 -22.41 30.46 17.50
N GLY A 620 -22.33 30.18 18.79
CA GLY A 620 -21.12 29.77 19.50
C GLY A 620 -20.05 30.85 19.74
N LEU A 621 -20.16 32.07 19.17
CA LEU A 621 -19.07 33.06 19.20
C LEU A 621 -19.10 34.02 20.40
N ASP A 622 -20.25 34.62 20.70
CA ASP A 622 -20.42 35.54 21.83
C ASP A 622 -21.75 35.23 22.54
N PRO A 623 -21.75 34.84 23.84
CA PRO A 623 -22.98 34.57 24.60
C PRO A 623 -24.00 35.70 24.60
N ASN A 624 -23.57 36.96 24.39
CA ASN A 624 -24.45 38.12 24.34
C ASN A 624 -25.32 38.14 23.06
N VAL A 625 -24.87 37.53 21.96
CA VAL A 625 -25.63 37.50 20.69
C VAL A 625 -27.00 36.85 20.89
N ILE A 626 -27.07 35.74 21.62
CA ILE A 626 -28.33 35.05 21.92
C ILE A 626 -29.29 35.99 22.67
N THR A 627 -28.81 36.76 23.65
CA THR A 627 -29.64 37.74 24.37
C THR A 627 -30.08 38.91 23.49
N TRP A 628 -29.21 39.43 22.62
CA TRP A 628 -29.58 40.51 21.68
C TRP A 628 -30.63 40.07 20.66
N ILE A 629 -30.54 38.83 20.18
CA ILE A 629 -31.53 38.23 19.26
C ILE A 629 -32.88 38.11 19.97
N GLN A 630 -32.90 37.58 21.20
CA GLN A 630 -34.14 37.44 22.00
C GLN A 630 -34.78 38.81 22.29
N GLU A 631 -33.99 39.82 22.64
CA GLU A 631 -34.44 41.19 22.89
C GLU A 631 -34.76 42.00 21.62
N GLN A 632 -34.66 41.41 20.42
CA GLN A 632 -34.94 42.05 19.13
C GLN A 632 -34.11 43.32 18.85
N ARG A 633 -32.88 43.38 19.41
CA ARG A 633 -31.90 44.43 19.09
C ARG A 633 -31.44 44.31 17.63
N HIS A 634 -30.88 45.38 17.10
CA HIS A 634 -30.18 45.34 15.81
C HIS A 634 -28.73 44.92 16.05
N ILE A 635 -28.28 43.87 15.36
CA ILE A 635 -26.93 43.33 15.53
C ILE A 635 -26.17 43.56 14.22
N CYS A 636 -25.02 44.22 14.33
CA CYS A 636 -24.10 44.49 13.24
C CYS A 636 -22.79 43.72 13.45
N LEU A 637 -22.57 42.69 12.63
CA LEU A 637 -21.26 42.06 12.49
C LEU A 637 -20.49 42.85 11.44
N TYR A 638 -19.26 43.27 11.74
CA TYR A 638 -18.45 44.02 10.79
C TYR A 638 -16.97 43.66 10.87
N GLY A 639 -16.23 44.01 9.82
CA GLY A 639 -14.84 43.58 9.69
C GLY A 639 -14.03 44.31 8.62
N GLY A 640 -12.80 43.82 8.40
CA GLY A 640 -11.76 44.47 7.59
C GLY A 640 -10.51 44.85 8.39
N GLU A 641 -9.50 45.37 7.69
CA GLU A 641 -8.20 45.79 8.25
C GLU A 641 -7.98 47.31 8.27
N ASP A 642 -8.78 48.08 7.52
CA ASP A 642 -8.69 49.54 7.47
C ASP A 642 -9.25 50.18 8.76
N LEU A 643 -8.35 50.61 9.66
CA LEU A 643 -8.68 51.29 10.90
C LEU A 643 -9.44 52.61 10.71
N ASP A 644 -9.21 53.34 9.61
CA ASP A 644 -9.86 54.62 9.38
C ASP A 644 -11.24 54.44 8.75
N TRP A 645 -11.46 53.37 7.97
CA TRP A 645 -12.81 52.90 7.64
C TRP A 645 -13.55 52.44 8.90
N ILE A 646 -12.93 51.62 9.76
CA ILE A 646 -13.53 51.16 11.03
C ILE A 646 -13.97 52.34 11.91
N ARG A 647 -13.11 53.36 12.08
CA ARG A 647 -13.43 54.58 12.84
C ARG A 647 -14.58 55.39 12.24
N LYS A 648 -14.64 55.52 10.91
CA LYS A 648 -15.73 56.25 10.22
C LYS A 648 -17.03 55.48 10.34
N PHE A 649 -17.04 54.21 9.91
CA PHE A 649 -18.20 53.32 9.92
C PHE A 649 -18.82 53.20 11.32
N THR A 650 -18.04 52.95 12.37
CA THR A 650 -18.56 52.79 13.74
C THR A 650 -19.15 54.08 14.33
N ARG A 651 -18.70 55.26 13.88
CA ARG A 651 -19.30 56.56 14.26
C ARG A 651 -20.62 56.77 13.52
N THR A 652 -20.61 56.71 12.18
CA THR A 652 -21.81 56.88 11.35
C THR A 652 -22.91 55.88 11.71
N ALA A 653 -22.57 54.63 12.01
CA ALA A 653 -23.53 53.62 12.46
C ALA A 653 -24.18 53.98 13.82
N LYS A 654 -23.42 54.53 14.78
CA LYS A 654 -23.96 55.01 16.08
C LYS A 654 -24.80 56.29 15.91
N GLU A 655 -24.41 57.18 15.01
CA GLU A 655 -25.14 58.41 14.67
C GLU A 655 -26.51 58.09 14.04
N VAL A 656 -26.52 57.24 13.00
CA VAL A 656 -27.73 56.73 12.36
C VAL A 656 -28.61 55.97 13.37
N ALA A 657 -28.04 55.08 14.19
CA ALA A 657 -28.80 54.34 15.18
C ALA A 657 -29.55 55.26 16.18
N ARG A 658 -28.89 56.35 16.60
CA ARG A 658 -29.49 57.39 17.45
C ARG A 658 -30.58 58.18 16.72
N GLU A 659 -30.41 58.45 15.43
CA GLU A 659 -31.39 59.20 14.62
C GLU A 659 -32.60 58.37 14.17
N SER A 660 -32.45 57.05 14.13
CA SER A 660 -33.51 56.05 13.95
C SER A 660 -34.14 55.56 15.26
N GLY A 661 -33.57 55.89 16.41
CA GLY A 661 -34.02 55.42 17.72
C GLY A 661 -33.83 53.91 17.96
N ILE A 662 -32.95 53.26 17.20
CA ILE A 662 -32.72 51.81 17.29
C ILE A 662 -31.61 51.45 18.29
N SER A 663 -31.82 50.36 19.04
CA SER A 663 -30.74 49.72 19.80
C SER A 663 -29.86 48.93 18.83
N LEU A 664 -28.64 49.42 18.60
CA LEU A 664 -27.63 48.84 17.71
C LEU A 664 -26.42 48.33 18.51
N GLU A 665 -26.18 47.03 18.43
CA GLU A 665 -24.97 46.38 18.96
C GLU A 665 -23.97 46.16 17.82
N LEU A 666 -22.73 46.61 18.03
CA LEU A 666 -21.63 46.47 17.07
C LEU A 666 -20.65 45.39 17.56
N LEU A 667 -20.39 44.38 16.73
CA LEU A 667 -19.42 43.32 17.01
C LEU A 667 -18.40 43.19 15.86
N TYR A 668 -17.12 43.35 16.18
CA TYR A 668 -16.01 43.19 15.22
C TYR A 668 -15.60 41.72 15.07
N VAL A 669 -15.58 41.26 13.82
CA VAL A 669 -15.36 39.86 13.39
C VAL A 669 -14.16 39.74 12.41
N GLY A 670 -13.39 40.81 12.22
CA GLY A 670 -12.12 40.76 11.49
C GLY A 670 -12.24 40.48 9.99
N LYS A 671 -11.36 39.63 9.46
CA LYS A 671 -11.17 39.39 8.02
C LYS A 671 -10.75 37.94 7.78
N SER A 672 -11.06 37.37 6.62
CA SER A 672 -10.56 36.04 6.24
C SER A 672 -9.02 36.03 6.14
N LYS A 673 -8.41 34.90 6.52
CA LYS A 673 -6.95 34.69 6.61
C LYS A 673 -6.23 35.88 7.29
N PRO A 674 -6.67 36.28 8.51
CA PRO A 674 -6.16 37.48 9.15
C PRO A 674 -4.72 37.29 9.62
N HIS A 675 -3.96 38.38 9.79
CA HIS A 675 -2.61 38.34 10.34
C HIS A 675 -2.60 38.71 11.82
N GLU A 676 -2.20 37.77 12.69
CA GLU A 676 -2.35 37.85 14.15
C GLU A 676 -1.95 39.20 14.75
N LYS A 677 -0.75 39.70 14.44
CA LYS A 677 -0.25 40.98 14.98
C LYS A 677 -1.06 42.18 14.50
N ALA A 678 -1.60 42.14 13.28
CA ALA A 678 -2.42 43.22 12.74
C ALA A 678 -3.80 43.22 13.40
N THR A 679 -4.46 42.07 13.49
CA THR A 679 -5.79 41.95 14.10
C THR A 679 -5.77 42.23 15.61
N ARG A 680 -4.74 41.79 16.35
CA ARG A 680 -4.56 42.17 17.76
C ARG A 680 -4.45 43.70 17.92
N ASN A 681 -3.62 44.38 17.13
CA ASN A 681 -3.51 45.84 17.15
C ASN A 681 -4.86 46.54 16.84
N ILE A 682 -5.69 45.96 15.97
CA ILE A 682 -7.01 46.50 15.64
C ILE A 682 -7.98 46.31 16.83
N ILE A 683 -8.01 45.13 17.45
CA ILE A 683 -8.80 44.85 18.66
C ILE A 683 -8.41 45.82 19.79
N ASP A 684 -7.12 45.96 20.08
CA ASP A 684 -6.59 46.90 21.09
C ASP A 684 -7.03 48.35 20.80
N THR A 685 -7.04 48.74 19.52
CA THR A 685 -7.49 50.08 19.10
C THR A 685 -9.00 50.27 19.27
N ILE A 686 -9.81 49.28 18.89
CA ILE A 686 -11.27 49.30 19.03
C ILE A 686 -11.69 49.40 20.50
N ILE A 687 -11.04 48.63 21.38
CA ILE A 687 -11.28 48.65 22.82
C ILE A 687 -10.87 50.01 23.41
N LYS A 688 -9.67 50.50 23.06
CA LYS A 688 -9.13 51.77 23.55
C LYS A 688 -9.93 52.99 23.10
N GLU A 689 -10.48 52.99 21.89
CA GLU A 689 -11.35 54.05 21.35
C GLU A 689 -12.85 53.81 21.66
N ASN A 690 -13.20 52.72 22.36
CA ASN A 690 -14.58 52.30 22.69
C ASN A 690 -15.52 52.30 21.47
N LEU A 691 -15.04 51.77 20.34
CA LEU A 691 -15.77 51.78 19.07
C LEU A 691 -16.88 50.73 19.04
N SER A 692 -16.63 49.53 19.55
CA SER A 692 -17.55 48.38 19.50
C SER A 692 -17.14 47.29 20.49
N ARG A 693 -17.87 46.16 20.52
CA ARG A 693 -17.36 44.90 21.08
C ARG A 693 -16.50 44.18 20.03
N THR A 694 -15.59 43.33 20.48
CA THR A 694 -14.66 42.56 19.63
C THR A 694 -14.71 41.09 20.00
N LEU A 695 -14.72 40.20 18.99
CA LEU A 695 -14.36 38.80 19.21
C LEU A 695 -12.85 38.68 19.46
N ASP A 696 -12.46 37.71 20.29
CA ASP A 696 -11.05 37.33 20.48
C ASP A 696 -10.45 36.76 19.19
N TRP A 697 -9.12 36.86 19.07
CA TRP A 697 -8.35 36.35 17.93
C TRP A 697 -8.76 34.93 17.48
N ASN A 698 -8.89 34.00 18.43
CA ASN A 698 -9.26 32.61 18.14
C ASN A 698 -10.70 32.49 17.60
N LEU A 699 -11.63 33.34 18.09
CA LEU A 699 -13.04 33.33 17.69
C LEU A 699 -13.23 34.01 16.32
N ILE A 700 -12.44 35.06 16.01
CA ILE A 700 -12.33 35.63 14.67
C ILE A 700 -11.86 34.55 13.68
N TRP A 701 -10.76 33.86 13.98
CA TRP A 701 -10.26 32.77 13.14
C TRP A 701 -11.32 31.67 12.97
N TYR A 702 -11.97 31.23 14.05
CA TYR A 702 -13.00 30.19 14.03
C TYR A 702 -14.21 30.58 13.17
N PHE A 703 -14.69 31.82 13.23
CA PHE A 703 -15.77 32.31 12.35
C PHE A 703 -15.47 32.10 10.87
N TRP A 704 -14.26 32.47 10.42
CA TRP A 704 -13.88 32.34 9.01
C TRP A 704 -13.69 30.86 8.60
N VAL A 705 -13.14 30.02 9.48
CA VAL A 705 -13.01 28.56 9.24
C VAL A 705 -14.37 27.86 9.25
N ARG A 706 -15.30 28.28 10.10
CA ARG A 706 -16.69 27.82 10.13
C ARG A 706 -17.41 28.19 8.84
N LEU A 707 -17.22 29.42 8.35
CA LEU A 707 -17.78 29.88 7.07
C LEU A 707 -17.18 29.17 5.85
N GLU A 708 -15.86 28.90 5.82
CA GLU A 708 -15.24 28.04 4.79
C GLU A 708 -15.77 26.59 4.89
N SER A 709 -16.06 26.08 6.09
CA SER A 709 -16.71 24.76 6.28
C SER A 709 -18.17 24.74 5.84
N MET A 710 -18.94 25.80 6.08
CA MET A 710 -20.31 25.96 5.54
C MET A 710 -20.29 25.88 4.01
N TRP A 711 -19.35 26.56 3.35
CA TRP A 711 -19.14 26.49 1.90
C TRP A 711 -18.86 25.06 1.42
N HIS A 712 -17.94 24.35 2.08
CA HIS A 712 -17.60 22.97 1.70
C HIS A 712 -18.76 21.98 1.93
N SER A 713 -19.50 22.10 3.02
CA SER A 713 -20.65 21.23 3.34
C SER A 713 -21.84 21.50 2.41
N LYS A 714 -22.36 22.75 2.41
CA LYS A 714 -23.52 23.13 1.58
C LYS A 714 -23.22 23.02 0.07
N GLY A 715 -21.98 23.29 -0.34
CA GLY A 715 -21.53 23.15 -1.73
C GLY A 715 -21.52 21.71 -2.27
N GLN A 716 -21.27 20.71 -1.41
CA GLN A 716 -21.38 19.28 -1.80
C GLN A 716 -22.83 18.82 -1.95
N LEU A 717 -23.77 19.50 -1.30
CA LEU A 717 -25.20 19.13 -1.30
C LEU A 717 -26.04 19.93 -2.31
N THR A 718 -25.53 21.08 -2.79
CA THR A 718 -26.26 21.98 -3.69
C THR A 718 -25.82 21.79 -5.14
N THR A 719 -26.71 21.36 -6.03
CA THR A 719 -26.43 21.28 -7.47
C THR A 719 -26.15 22.67 -8.06
N ALA A 720 -25.29 22.75 -9.08
CA ALA A 720 -24.83 24.03 -9.65
C ALA A 720 -25.97 24.95 -10.14
N GLU A 721 -27.09 24.39 -10.57
CA GLU A 721 -28.31 25.11 -10.96
C GLU A 721 -29.00 25.77 -9.74
N ASN A 722 -29.03 25.07 -8.60
CA ASN A 722 -29.66 25.54 -7.37
C ASN A 722 -28.80 26.52 -6.55
N VAL A 723 -27.47 26.56 -6.76
CA VAL A 723 -26.57 27.54 -6.09
C VAL A 723 -27.02 28.99 -6.33
N LYS A 724 -27.66 29.28 -7.48
CA LYS A 724 -28.20 30.61 -7.78
C LYS A 724 -29.47 30.96 -6.99
N ASN A 725 -30.22 29.98 -6.50
CA ASN A 725 -31.51 30.17 -5.82
C ASN A 725 -31.43 30.01 -4.30
N ASP A 726 -30.41 29.30 -3.79
CA ASP A 726 -30.22 29.07 -2.37
C ASP A 726 -29.66 30.33 -1.65
N ARG A 727 -30.51 30.94 -0.81
CA ARG A 727 -30.18 32.16 -0.04
C ARG A 727 -28.98 31.96 0.91
N VAL A 728 -28.77 30.76 1.43
CA VAL A 728 -27.64 30.45 2.34
C VAL A 728 -26.34 30.43 1.54
N MET A 729 -26.30 29.79 0.37
CA MET A 729 -25.14 29.81 -0.52
C MET A 729 -24.81 31.23 -1.01
N GLN A 730 -25.81 32.01 -1.44
CA GLN A 730 -25.60 33.43 -1.76
C GLN A 730 -25.09 34.25 -0.57
N GLY A 731 -25.47 33.87 0.65
CA GLY A 731 -24.94 34.40 1.90
C GLY A 731 -23.44 34.12 2.03
N ILE A 732 -23.07 32.84 2.03
CA ILE A 732 -21.69 32.36 2.20
C ILE A 732 -20.75 32.95 1.14
N ILE A 733 -21.17 32.96 -0.14
CA ILE A 733 -20.38 33.53 -1.25
C ILE A 733 -20.07 35.01 -0.99
N ALA A 734 -21.08 35.81 -0.63
CA ALA A 734 -20.90 37.22 -0.36
C ALA A 734 -19.92 37.44 0.80
N MET A 735 -20.10 36.72 1.90
CA MET A 735 -19.25 36.84 3.09
C MET A 735 -17.79 36.46 2.82
N LEU A 736 -17.53 35.36 2.10
CA LEU A 736 -16.17 34.96 1.73
C LEU A 736 -15.53 35.92 0.71
N SER A 737 -16.32 36.53 -0.17
CA SER A 737 -15.86 37.55 -1.12
C SER A 737 -15.49 38.86 -0.40
N TYR A 738 -16.35 39.32 0.52
CA TYR A 738 -16.10 40.50 1.36
C TYR A 738 -14.89 40.29 2.28
N GLY A 739 -14.77 39.12 2.92
CA GLY A 739 -13.61 38.76 3.74
C GLY A 739 -12.30 38.60 2.97
N SER A 740 -12.35 38.42 1.64
CA SER A 740 -11.18 38.39 0.75
C SER A 740 -10.72 39.80 0.33
N SER A 741 -11.56 40.83 0.48
CA SER A 741 -11.24 42.21 0.13
C SER A 741 -10.30 42.88 1.14
N SER A 742 -9.56 43.91 0.71
CA SER A 742 -8.85 44.83 1.60
C SER A 742 -9.75 45.91 2.21
N GLN A 743 -10.92 46.14 1.62
CA GLN A 743 -11.94 47.04 2.17
C GLN A 743 -12.61 46.42 3.41
N GLY A 744 -13.34 47.25 4.16
CA GLY A 744 -14.23 46.76 5.21
C GLY A 744 -15.42 45.96 4.68
N TRP A 745 -16.25 45.46 5.60
CA TRP A 745 -17.53 44.84 5.31
C TRP A 745 -18.44 44.92 6.54
N ALA A 746 -19.77 44.85 6.34
CA ALA A 746 -20.71 44.68 7.45
C ALA A 746 -22.00 43.96 7.05
N VAL A 747 -22.64 43.36 8.06
CA VAL A 747 -23.92 42.64 8.01
C VAL A 747 -24.77 43.13 9.17
N ILE A 748 -25.97 43.62 8.87
CA ILE A 748 -26.92 44.12 9.89
C ILE A 748 -28.19 43.27 9.86
N SER A 749 -28.72 42.98 11.05
CA SER A 749 -29.87 42.11 11.27
C SER A 749 -30.73 42.63 12.42
N ARG A 750 -31.93 42.09 12.58
CA ARG A 750 -32.79 42.34 13.75
C ARG A 750 -33.45 41.04 14.21
N GLY A 751 -33.11 40.57 15.41
CA GLY A 751 -33.59 39.29 15.93
C GLY A 751 -33.30 38.12 14.99
N TYR A 752 -34.25 37.18 14.88
CA TYR A 752 -34.25 36.09 13.88
C TYR A 752 -34.80 36.53 12.50
N GLY A 753 -34.91 37.84 12.26
CA GLY A 753 -35.46 38.40 11.03
C GLY A 753 -34.48 38.44 9.85
N GLU A 754 -34.83 39.24 8.84
CA GLU A 754 -34.02 39.44 7.65
C GLU A 754 -32.66 40.11 7.95
N MET A 755 -31.71 39.94 7.03
CA MET A 755 -30.34 40.45 7.13
C MET A 755 -29.98 41.23 5.87
N VAL A 756 -29.42 42.41 6.05
CA VAL A 756 -28.76 43.18 4.99
C VAL A 756 -27.24 42.98 5.08
N LYS A 757 -26.56 42.87 3.93
CA LYS A 757 -25.11 42.65 3.83
C LYS A 757 -24.50 43.57 2.78
N GLY A 758 -23.25 44.00 2.97
CA GLY A 758 -22.57 44.80 1.95
C GLY A 758 -21.05 44.88 2.13
N ASN A 759 -20.35 45.11 1.02
CA ASN A 759 -18.96 45.54 1.03
C ASN A 759 -18.82 46.91 1.74
N GLY A 760 -17.61 47.22 2.19
CA GLY A 760 -17.34 48.39 3.04
C GLY A 760 -17.67 49.74 2.40
N GLU A 761 -17.61 49.85 1.08
CA GLU A 761 -17.99 51.08 0.37
C GLU A 761 -19.51 51.24 0.32
N HIS A 762 -20.23 50.21 -0.14
CA HIS A 762 -21.67 50.23 -0.27
C HIS A 762 -22.38 50.36 1.08
N ILE A 763 -21.95 49.64 2.12
CA ILE A 763 -22.60 49.70 3.44
C ILE A 763 -22.32 51.04 4.15
N TYR A 764 -21.11 51.59 4.00
CA TYR A 764 -20.78 52.92 4.53
C TYR A 764 -21.57 54.02 3.80
N LYS A 765 -21.71 53.93 2.47
CA LYS A 765 -22.54 54.84 1.67
C LYS A 765 -24.02 54.74 2.04
N GLY A 766 -24.53 53.52 2.22
CA GLY A 766 -25.92 53.27 2.65
C GLY A 766 -26.27 53.94 3.97
N LEU A 767 -25.39 53.86 4.98
CA LEU A 767 -25.57 54.56 6.25
C LEU A 767 -25.32 56.08 6.13
N SER A 768 -24.29 56.50 5.39
CA SER A 768 -23.97 57.93 5.19
C SER A 768 -25.10 58.69 4.47
N GLU A 769 -25.85 58.01 3.61
CA GLU A 769 -26.99 58.55 2.87
C GLU A 769 -28.35 58.23 3.52
N HIS A 770 -28.40 57.90 4.82
CA HIS A 770 -29.61 57.54 5.59
C HIS A 770 -30.83 58.44 5.31
N GLY A 771 -30.65 59.76 5.32
CA GLY A 771 -31.71 60.73 5.06
C GLY A 771 -32.39 60.61 3.68
N ARG A 772 -31.83 59.85 2.73
CA ARG A 772 -32.43 59.58 1.42
C ARG A 772 -33.42 58.41 1.42
N TRP A 773 -33.32 57.49 2.39
CA TRP A 773 -34.18 56.31 2.50
C TRP A 773 -34.93 56.21 3.84
N LYS A 774 -34.65 57.10 4.80
CA LYS A 774 -35.40 57.24 6.07
C LYS A 774 -36.94 57.23 5.92
N PRO A 775 -37.57 57.85 4.90
CA PRO A 775 -39.03 57.73 4.71
C PRO A 775 -39.53 56.30 4.46
N ARG A 776 -38.68 55.40 3.94
CA ARG A 776 -38.98 53.96 3.78
C ARG A 776 -38.74 53.18 5.07
N GLU A 777 -37.81 53.61 5.92
CA GLU A 777 -37.62 53.02 7.25
C GLU A 777 -38.90 53.14 8.10
N ASP A 778 -39.58 54.29 8.06
CA ASP A 778 -40.85 54.50 8.76
C ASP A 778 -41.99 53.60 8.22
N GLU A 779 -41.88 53.10 6.98
CA GLU A 779 -42.88 52.24 6.32
C GLU A 779 -42.61 50.73 6.48
N ILE A 780 -41.36 50.29 6.32
CA ILE A 780 -40.97 48.87 6.26
C ILE A 780 -39.87 48.47 7.27
N GLY A 781 -39.40 49.40 8.09
CA GLY A 781 -38.36 49.19 9.10
C GLY A 781 -36.93 49.31 8.56
N PHE A 782 -35.98 49.51 9.49
CA PHE A 782 -34.58 49.84 9.19
C PHE A 782 -33.88 48.82 8.27
N VAL A 783 -33.94 47.53 8.58
CA VAL A 783 -33.19 46.50 7.83
C VAL A 783 -33.74 46.31 6.40
N PRO A 784 -35.06 46.14 6.17
CA PRO A 784 -35.60 46.06 4.81
C PRO A 784 -35.42 47.34 3.98
N ALA A 785 -35.53 48.52 4.60
CA ALA A 785 -35.30 49.79 3.89
C ALA A 785 -33.83 49.98 3.47
N LEU A 786 -32.89 49.56 4.33
CA LEU A 786 -31.46 49.55 3.98
C LEU A 786 -31.16 48.52 2.88
N ASP A 787 -31.75 47.33 2.92
CA ASP A 787 -31.56 46.31 1.86
C ASP A 787 -32.12 46.77 0.50
N GLU A 788 -33.31 47.39 0.49
CA GLU A 788 -33.88 48.02 -0.71
C GLU A 788 -32.97 49.13 -1.27
N TYR A 789 -32.32 49.90 -0.38
CA TYR A 789 -31.42 50.99 -0.78
C TYR A 789 -30.07 50.48 -1.29
N LEU A 790 -29.45 49.52 -0.61
CA LEU A 790 -28.21 48.88 -1.09
C LEU A 790 -28.44 48.14 -2.40
N THR A 791 -29.58 47.46 -2.56
CA THR A 791 -29.92 46.78 -3.82
C THR A 791 -29.92 47.76 -5.00
N LYS A 792 -30.43 48.98 -4.82
CA LYS A 792 -30.36 50.04 -5.85
C LYS A 792 -28.90 50.47 -6.12
N ILE A 793 -28.11 50.72 -5.07
CA ILE A 793 -26.68 51.05 -5.20
C ILE A 793 -25.91 49.98 -6.02
N HIS A 794 -26.17 48.69 -5.79
CA HIS A 794 -25.52 47.61 -6.54
C HIS A 794 -25.92 47.57 -8.03
N HIS A 795 -27.11 48.05 -8.40
CA HIS A 795 -27.54 48.15 -9.81
C HIS A 795 -26.98 49.41 -10.49
N ASP A 796 -26.84 50.52 -9.77
CA ASP A 796 -26.33 51.80 -10.29
C ASP A 796 -24.80 51.85 -10.38
N ALA A 797 -24.08 50.97 -9.69
CA ALA A 797 -22.62 50.98 -9.63
C ALA A 797 -21.95 50.41 -10.91
N PRO A 798 -20.91 51.07 -11.46
CA PRO A 798 -20.13 50.51 -12.55
C PRO A 798 -19.41 49.24 -12.08
N HIS A 799 -19.45 48.17 -12.88
CA HIS A 799 -19.10 46.83 -12.41
C HIS A 799 -17.65 46.72 -11.90
N HIS A 800 -17.49 46.62 -10.59
CA HIS A 800 -16.25 46.23 -9.91
C HIS A 800 -16.51 44.94 -9.15
N CYS A 801 -16.28 43.80 -9.81
CA CYS A 801 -16.58 42.50 -9.22
C CYS A 801 -15.60 42.20 -8.08
N THR A 802 -16.12 41.89 -6.89
CA THR A 802 -15.30 41.43 -5.76
C THR A 802 -14.48 40.19 -6.12
N SER A 803 -13.24 40.10 -5.61
CA SER A 803 -12.38 38.93 -5.78
C SER A 803 -12.66 37.90 -4.67
N LEU A 804 -12.96 36.66 -5.05
CA LEU A 804 -13.23 35.55 -4.14
C LEU A 804 -12.04 34.58 -4.11
N ILE A 805 -11.31 34.50 -2.99
CA ILE A 805 -10.07 33.70 -2.88
C ILE A 805 -10.31 32.45 -2.01
N LEU A 806 -10.97 31.45 -2.62
CA LEU A 806 -11.21 30.14 -2.02
C LEU A 806 -9.94 29.27 -1.97
N PRO A 807 -9.75 28.43 -0.93
CA PRO A 807 -8.69 27.42 -0.93
C PRO A 807 -8.88 26.41 -2.08
N ALA A 808 -7.77 25.99 -2.72
CA ALA A 808 -7.84 24.96 -3.76
C ALA A 808 -8.26 23.60 -3.17
N THR A 809 -9.51 23.19 -3.43
CA THR A 809 -10.13 21.94 -2.97
C THR A 809 -10.90 21.29 -4.11
N GLY A 810 -10.82 19.96 -4.25
CA GLY A 810 -11.39 19.20 -5.38
C GLY A 810 -12.93 19.18 -5.48
N ALA A 811 -13.66 19.80 -4.56
CA ALA A 811 -15.12 19.92 -4.57
C ALA A 811 -15.62 21.31 -5.02
N MET A 812 -14.77 22.11 -5.67
CA MET A 812 -15.13 23.47 -6.10
C MET A 812 -15.77 23.46 -7.51
N PRO A 813 -16.94 24.09 -7.72
CA PRO A 813 -17.51 24.27 -9.05
C PRO A 813 -16.59 25.04 -9.99
N ASP A 814 -16.56 24.70 -11.29
CA ASP A 814 -15.72 25.40 -12.28
C ASP A 814 -16.17 26.85 -12.56
N THR A 815 -17.41 27.19 -12.23
CA THR A 815 -17.90 28.59 -12.20
C THR A 815 -18.76 28.84 -10.97
N VAL A 816 -18.68 30.05 -10.42
CA VAL A 816 -19.49 30.53 -9.29
C VAL A 816 -20.14 31.85 -9.67
N ALA A 817 -21.40 32.09 -9.31
CA ALA A 817 -22.04 33.38 -9.57
C ALA A 817 -21.55 34.46 -8.59
N CYS A 818 -21.11 35.60 -9.12
CA CYS A 818 -20.75 36.78 -8.33
C CYS A 818 -21.95 37.28 -7.52
N SER A 819 -21.76 37.47 -6.20
CA SER A 819 -22.82 37.89 -5.29
C SER A 819 -23.34 39.32 -5.52
N GLU A 820 -22.59 40.16 -6.24
CA GLU A 820 -22.95 41.57 -6.48
C GLU A 820 -23.59 41.79 -7.86
N CYS A 821 -23.24 41.00 -8.89
CA CYS A 821 -23.72 41.21 -10.27
C CYS A 821 -24.28 39.95 -10.97
N GLY A 822 -24.35 38.80 -10.29
CA GLY A 822 -24.94 37.55 -10.80
C GLY A 822 -24.20 36.86 -11.95
N ARG A 823 -23.18 37.50 -12.54
CA ARG A 823 -22.33 36.93 -13.61
C ARG A 823 -21.51 35.77 -13.09
N LEU A 824 -21.23 34.79 -13.95
CA LEU A 824 -20.33 33.68 -13.63
C LEU A 824 -18.88 34.20 -13.55
N MET A 825 -18.18 33.80 -12.50
CA MET A 825 -16.76 34.02 -12.27
C MET A 825 -16.00 32.77 -12.70
N GLU A 826 -14.88 32.96 -13.40
CA GLU A 826 -13.99 31.88 -13.85
C GLU A 826 -12.96 31.48 -12.78
N ARG A 827 -12.59 30.20 -12.76
CA ARG A 827 -11.68 29.62 -11.77
C ARG A 827 -10.19 29.93 -12.08
N TYR A 828 -9.64 30.96 -11.44
CA TYR A 828 -8.21 31.28 -11.50
C TYR A 828 -7.39 30.59 -10.40
N THR A 829 -6.67 29.52 -10.74
CA THR A 829 -5.56 29.00 -9.93
C THR A 829 -4.30 29.86 -10.15
N MET A 830 -4.11 30.89 -9.32
CA MET A 830 -2.99 31.83 -9.47
C MET A 830 -1.66 31.23 -8.97
N PHE A 831 -0.81 30.79 -9.90
CA PHE A 831 0.63 30.65 -9.66
C PHE A 831 1.33 31.95 -10.06
N ARG A 832 1.84 32.71 -9.09
CA ARG A 832 2.54 33.97 -9.33
C ARG A 832 4.04 33.70 -9.42
N CYS A 833 4.58 33.69 -10.64
CA CYS A 833 6.03 33.58 -10.84
C CYS A 833 6.68 34.93 -10.53
N CYS A 834 7.75 34.92 -9.72
CA CYS A 834 8.52 36.12 -9.44
C CYS A 834 9.58 36.36 -10.53
N LEU A 835 9.62 37.57 -11.06
CA LEU A 835 10.83 38.39 -11.08
C LEU A 835 10.43 39.83 -11.41
N ASP A 836 10.64 40.74 -10.46
CA ASP A 836 10.59 42.18 -10.72
C ASP A 836 11.88 42.60 -11.43
N TYR A 837 11.77 43.28 -12.58
CA TYR A 837 12.72 44.27 -13.09
C TYR A 837 12.11 45.11 -14.22
#